data_AF-A0A650FKU4-F1
#
_entry.id   AF-A0A650FKU4-F1
#
_cell.length_a   1.000
_cell.length_b   1.000
_cell.length_c   1.000
_cell.angle_alpha   90.00
_cell.angle_beta   90.00
_cell.angle_gamma   90.00
#
_symmetry.space_group_name_H-M   'P 1'
#
loop_
_entity.id
_entity.type
_entity.pdbx_description
1 polymer ?
#
loop_
_entity_poly.entity_id
_entity_poly.type
_entity_poly.pdbx_seq_one_letter_code
_entity_poly.pdbx_strand_id
1 'polypeptide(L)'
;MNMSIELTSHKYLKCVITLRMALVLCVLLAARTVEGIFTPGKEYVYEYEAVSSSGVFVPSKSQSSWGFSGSLIVKAYDDEVLIRFQDLKTKVSNGPEELVMKDDGINVDVPAVADLLKPFAIQYKNGRVDNFSVETNEAVWATNIKRSVAGILQVDLVALDTQSAFHSTEVNHYGECIIEYIVIIESDNKRILRKSVDPRTCKGHSQRAWSIVPHMPCPNADQNPVLKTSERFYEVSIVNNKSQFLSINASGEIYIQPFQSLGEAHFLTATQKMRFISEKDHNEKAKLNEFQTKTVQHDLPEDDDLTQGRATVEKSSIFKSISVLLNRLSQRLENPGLDMEVDNLHNTTISVLLYYLGMLHRGDLQMAYNNISGTSYKEETVRNMFLEALPQVGTTESALFVLELIQSRSVSDITAIQLLTHLPFHVRKPDVQLLLGLQPLLNLHKKIAPEVQHTGILTFGTLVYKTCLVYCPYEMLDDYVKLYLDKLTERKDYEKKMVWLEGLSNIQLGRVVEFLEPIASGNNGEPRHLRALAAWASLPTAPLRPDVIYPVYWPILVNRTEHLEMRIAALTLLIVSNPSPNRLISLYWYLKEEPNPHLYNFYYTTLKSVERTKFPCYARMSGIAAQFARIMKKPPLSQQILTGNYMFDYQDSKRHFGAFVQGIVVANSVTNVPEMAYITLNNHGTGLDLNHVSIYIKGEGILPAISTNFNELPSLAQIEDILKQFKMKHKSGNPVHFELIAKVQQKAVLCLHLNQSNLVDAFKYISTLKESTYHVYETMEFHVNQQRIHVPLTMESVQVTDLGTNVRVAVIATSLFSMRGNFTHFLHGRNNHFILRTSIQGTEMIENYNPLNDFWHAAIRSQSVHGYLPVNVTFGFHETLFFSYNTPEEKLKVGLIAHVRTSTNIRGFKIKSRLKSICPNCTDLYNARRSPEKETKSKTLYNFEVPELEGVFGLKTFDCEDRSLFEESMISDVLSAHQSNCQISPILEVVLLGLHFFDYLSYVPPTGSCGLEAYLEPISSFSSEIKFEYMLRDKHHMFALTRKSITQAEIMRQWNVAVAYDVTSWLSDTLKIKATRSALGERVLKVCIEGDRVTPWDWDFLSTKPSDPAEVKLQIVWGLADTAKGKCNGSSLSIDFTAEITSDQIKESKKNVWPYNECHMQTQGKSFTPFTEACYDASKEMSTLRKYKVSITHENVLIDLLFLSLVSYNRRRY
;
A
#
# COMPACT_ATOMS: atom_id res chain seq x y z
N MET A 1 33.95 -31.47 48.65
CA MET A 1 35.14 -32.06 49.29
C MET A 1 35.84 -30.91 50.01
N ASN A 2 35.78 -30.92 51.35
CA ASN A 2 36.34 -29.90 52.22
C ASN A 2 37.87 -29.89 52.12
N MET A 3 38.50 -28.72 52.22
CA MET A 3 39.47 -28.53 53.31
C MET A 3 39.67 -27.05 53.63
N SER A 4 39.40 -26.76 54.89
CA SER A 4 39.67 -25.57 55.68
C SER A 4 41.16 -25.41 55.97
N ILE A 5 41.61 -24.15 56.13
CA ILE A 5 42.71 -23.81 57.05
C ILE A 5 42.21 -22.64 57.92
N GLU A 6 42.10 -22.91 59.21
CA GLU A 6 41.86 -21.98 60.30
C GLU A 6 43.21 -21.41 60.78
N LEU A 7 43.27 -20.11 61.06
CA LEU A 7 44.24 -19.54 61.99
C LEU A 7 43.58 -18.38 62.76
N THR A 8 43.47 -18.60 64.06
CA THR A 8 42.89 -17.73 65.10
C THR A 8 43.74 -16.50 65.40
N SER A 9 43.10 -15.34 65.66
CA SER A 9 43.70 -14.28 66.49
C SER A 9 42.64 -13.30 67.03
N HIS A 10 42.30 -13.49 68.31
CA HIS A 10 41.15 -12.88 69.00
C HIS A 10 41.38 -11.43 69.50
N LYS A 11 42.39 -10.70 68.99
CA LYS A 11 42.73 -9.35 69.49
C LYS A 11 42.56 -8.19 68.49
N TYR A 12 42.35 -8.46 67.20
CA TYR A 12 42.05 -7.41 66.20
C TYR A 12 40.57 -6.97 66.21
N LEU A 13 39.66 -7.82 66.72
CA LEU A 13 38.22 -7.60 66.60
C LEU A 13 37.72 -6.43 67.47
N LYS A 14 38.29 -6.21 68.67
CA LYS A 14 37.84 -5.11 69.55
C LYS A 14 38.25 -3.73 69.06
N CYS A 15 39.39 -3.58 68.39
CA CYS A 15 39.87 -2.28 67.90
C CYS A 15 39.23 -1.91 66.55
N VAL A 16 38.95 -2.89 65.69
CA VAL A 16 38.21 -2.67 64.43
C VAL A 16 36.73 -2.41 64.69
N ILE A 17 36.11 -3.03 65.72
CA ILE A 17 34.72 -2.76 66.08
C ILE A 17 34.55 -1.36 66.67
N THR A 18 35.45 -0.87 67.53
CA THR A 18 35.34 0.50 68.05
C THR A 18 35.63 1.57 67.00
N LEU A 19 36.58 1.35 66.09
CA LEU A 19 36.83 2.28 64.98
C LEU A 19 35.68 2.25 63.95
N ARG A 20 35.09 1.09 63.67
CA ARG A 20 33.88 0.97 62.82
C ARG A 20 32.64 1.54 63.49
N MET A 21 32.45 1.36 64.80
CA MET A 21 31.33 1.94 65.53
C MET A 21 31.46 3.47 65.63
N ALA A 22 32.65 4.01 65.83
CA ALA A 22 32.88 5.46 65.83
C ALA A 22 32.70 6.06 64.43
N LEU A 23 33.13 5.37 63.36
CA LEU A 23 32.90 5.79 61.98
C LEU A 23 31.41 5.69 61.60
N VAL A 24 30.70 4.65 62.04
CA VAL A 24 29.24 4.49 61.83
C VAL A 24 28.47 5.54 62.62
N LEU A 25 28.88 5.88 63.85
CA LEU A 25 28.24 6.92 64.65
C LEU A 25 28.51 8.33 64.11
N CYS A 26 29.71 8.61 63.59
CA CYS A 26 30.02 9.87 62.90
C CYS A 26 29.34 9.99 61.52
N VAL A 27 29.13 8.89 60.80
CA VAL A 27 28.35 8.88 59.55
C VAL A 27 26.84 9.00 59.84
N LEU A 28 26.34 8.46 60.95
CA LEU A 28 24.96 8.65 61.42
C LEU A 28 24.71 10.07 61.94
N LEU A 29 25.71 10.72 62.54
CA LEU A 29 25.61 12.12 63.00
C LEU A 29 25.83 13.15 61.87
N ALA A 30 26.38 12.73 60.72
CA ALA A 30 26.53 13.56 59.53
C ALA A 30 25.44 13.33 58.46
N ALA A 31 24.46 12.44 58.73
CA ALA A 31 23.27 12.35 57.91
C ALA A 31 22.42 13.60 58.15
N ARG A 32 22.66 14.66 57.36
CA ARG A 32 21.68 15.74 57.20
C ARG A 32 20.40 15.07 56.73
N THR A 33 19.40 15.00 57.60
CA THR A 33 18.02 14.72 57.21
C THR A 33 17.60 15.89 56.33
N VAL A 34 17.63 15.72 55.01
CA VAL A 34 17.00 16.66 54.09
C VAL A 34 15.50 16.54 54.35
N GLU A 35 14.92 17.56 54.98
CA GLU A 35 13.47 17.64 55.13
C GLU A 35 12.83 17.72 53.73
N GLY A 36 11.68 17.07 53.56
CA GLY A 36 10.99 16.96 52.28
C GLY A 36 10.55 18.32 51.71
N ILE A 37 10.08 18.32 50.45
CA ILE A 37 9.61 19.52 49.74
C ILE A 37 8.39 20.17 50.40
N PHE A 38 7.56 19.35 51.06
CA PHE A 38 6.34 19.79 51.72
C PHE A 38 6.46 19.51 53.21
N THR A 39 6.37 20.55 54.04
CA THR A 39 6.48 20.40 55.50
C THR A 39 5.12 20.05 56.12
N PRO A 40 5.02 19.01 56.98
CA PRO A 40 3.77 18.63 57.63
C PRO A 40 3.09 19.80 58.36
N GLY A 41 1.75 19.87 58.29
CA GLY A 41 0.94 20.94 58.89
C GLY A 41 0.88 22.24 58.06
N LYS A 42 1.43 22.24 56.84
CA LYS A 42 1.34 23.36 55.90
C LYS A 42 0.41 23.09 54.73
N GLU A 43 -0.20 24.17 54.24
CA GLU A 43 -0.92 24.25 52.99
C GLU A 43 -0.16 25.17 52.02
N TYR A 44 0.15 24.66 50.83
CA TYR A 44 0.78 25.40 49.74
C TYR A 44 -0.24 25.63 48.63
N VAL A 45 -0.29 26.86 48.13
CA VAL A 45 -1.16 27.26 47.02
C VAL A 45 -0.28 27.60 45.82
N TYR A 46 -0.51 26.91 44.71
CA TYR A 46 0.16 27.14 43.43
C TYR A 46 -0.86 27.63 42.39
N GLU A 47 -0.46 28.60 41.59
CA GLU A 47 -1.09 28.87 40.30
C GLU A 47 -0.72 27.74 39.36
N TYR A 48 -1.71 27.14 38.70
CA TYR A 48 -1.52 26.02 37.78
C TYR A 48 -2.09 26.38 36.42
N GLU A 49 -1.30 26.19 35.37
CA GLU A 49 -1.70 26.36 33.97
C GLU A 49 -1.25 25.13 33.17
N ALA A 50 -2.16 24.57 32.37
CA ALA A 50 -1.86 23.49 31.45
C ALA A 50 -2.40 23.78 30.05
N VAL A 51 -1.60 23.51 29.02
CA VAL A 51 -1.97 23.70 27.61
C VAL A 51 -1.51 22.51 26.79
N SER A 52 -2.38 21.96 25.94
CA SER A 52 -2.05 20.98 24.92
C SER A 52 -2.40 21.51 23.53
N SER A 53 -1.48 21.35 22.58
CA SER A 53 -1.63 21.84 21.20
C SER A 53 -1.29 20.75 20.20
N SER A 54 -2.17 20.50 19.24
CA SER A 54 -1.88 19.65 18.08
C SER A 54 -1.71 20.53 16.84
N GLY A 55 -0.61 20.39 16.09
CA GLY A 55 -0.28 21.31 15.02
C GLY A 55 0.60 20.74 13.91
N VAL A 56 0.87 21.61 12.94
CA VAL A 56 1.75 21.39 11.79
C VAL A 56 2.76 22.53 11.68
N PHE A 57 3.93 22.25 11.12
CA PHE A 57 4.96 23.27 10.86
C PHE A 57 4.85 23.91 9.46
N VAL A 58 4.38 23.13 8.50
CA VAL A 58 4.39 23.45 7.07
C VAL A 58 2.94 23.37 6.59
N PRO A 59 2.49 24.27 5.69
CA PRO A 59 3.23 25.35 5.04
C PRO A 59 3.49 26.58 5.92
N SER A 60 2.74 26.72 7.02
CA SER A 60 2.93 27.72 8.07
C SER A 60 2.53 27.10 9.41
N LYS A 61 3.17 27.53 10.50
CA LYS A 61 2.89 26.96 11.82
C LYS A 61 1.47 27.27 12.26
N SER A 62 0.67 26.21 12.39
CA SER A 62 -0.75 26.27 12.73
C SER A 62 -1.07 25.22 13.78
N GLN A 63 -1.93 25.53 14.74
CA GLN A 63 -2.25 24.62 15.83
C GLN A 63 -3.70 24.76 16.32
N SER A 64 -4.23 23.64 16.80
CA SER A 64 -5.47 23.55 17.56
C SER A 64 -5.11 23.25 19.00
N SER A 65 -5.45 24.15 19.91
CA SER A 65 -5.00 24.12 21.30
C SER A 65 -6.16 24.17 22.28
N TRP A 66 -5.97 23.52 23.42
CA TRP A 66 -6.84 23.64 24.57
C TRP A 66 -6.02 23.68 25.84
N GLY A 67 -6.57 24.29 26.88
CA GLY A 67 -5.92 24.36 28.16
C GLY A 67 -6.87 24.66 29.29
N PHE A 68 -6.34 24.59 30.50
CA PHE A 68 -7.03 25.00 31.71
C PHE A 68 -6.08 25.65 32.70
N SER A 69 -6.62 26.58 33.49
CA SER A 69 -5.89 27.27 34.55
C SER A 69 -6.71 27.29 35.83
N GLY A 70 -6.05 27.38 36.98
CA GLY A 70 -6.70 27.43 38.28
C GLY A 70 -5.68 27.40 39.42
N SER A 71 -6.12 27.00 40.60
CA SER A 71 -5.24 26.82 41.77
C SER A 71 -5.03 25.34 42.08
N LEU A 72 -3.79 24.95 42.37
CA LEU A 72 -3.43 23.64 42.90
C LEU A 72 -3.09 23.78 44.38
N ILE A 73 -3.87 23.13 45.23
CA ILE A 73 -3.72 23.19 46.68
C ILE A 73 -3.09 21.90 47.16
N VAL A 74 -2.00 22.04 47.92
CA VAL A 74 -1.20 20.94 48.44
C VAL A 74 -1.20 21.03 49.97
N LYS A 75 -1.84 20.08 50.63
CA LYS A 75 -1.88 19.96 52.10
C LYS A 75 -0.96 18.83 52.54
N ALA A 76 0.02 19.14 53.37
CA ALA A 76 1.02 18.18 53.84
C ALA A 76 0.69 17.64 55.23
N TYR A 77 0.73 16.32 55.37
CA TYR A 77 0.62 15.57 56.63
C TYR A 77 1.93 14.80 56.86
N ASP A 78 2.03 14.05 57.97
CA ASP A 78 3.29 13.41 58.39
C ASP A 78 3.85 12.44 57.35
N ASP A 79 3.01 11.58 56.75
CA ASP A 79 3.43 10.55 55.78
C ASP A 79 2.79 10.72 54.38
N GLU A 80 1.90 11.70 54.19
CA GLU A 80 1.11 11.86 52.98
C GLU A 80 0.87 13.33 52.60
N VAL A 81 0.72 13.59 51.31
CA VAL A 81 0.40 14.91 50.77
C VAL A 81 -0.90 14.81 49.97
N LEU A 82 -1.92 15.55 50.39
CA LEU A 82 -3.20 15.65 49.68
C LEU A 82 -3.19 16.84 48.73
N ILE A 83 -3.50 16.59 47.47
CA ILE A 83 -3.46 17.57 46.38
C ILE A 83 -4.83 17.67 45.73
N ARG A 84 -5.31 18.88 45.46
CA ARG A 84 -6.58 19.12 44.75
C ARG A 84 -6.55 20.36 43.87
N PHE A 85 -7.31 20.32 42.78
CA PHE A 85 -7.55 21.49 41.93
C PHE A 85 -8.69 22.35 42.49
N GLN A 86 -8.64 23.66 42.28
CA GLN A 86 -9.70 24.62 42.55
C GLN A 86 -9.81 25.67 41.44
N ASP A 87 -11.02 26.22 41.30
CA ASP A 87 -11.34 27.38 40.46
C ASP A 87 -10.85 27.23 39.00
N LEU A 88 -11.11 26.06 38.42
CA LEU A 88 -10.68 25.73 37.06
C LEU A 88 -11.42 26.57 36.01
N LYS A 89 -10.64 27.17 35.10
CA LYS A 89 -11.05 27.85 33.89
C LYS A 89 -10.49 27.12 32.68
N THR A 90 -11.20 27.12 31.55
CA THR A 90 -10.76 26.51 30.30
C THR A 90 -10.61 27.53 29.19
N LYS A 91 -9.70 27.25 28.26
CA LYS A 91 -9.44 28.03 27.05
C LYS A 91 -9.24 27.11 25.86
N VAL A 92 -9.66 27.57 24.68
CA VAL A 92 -9.49 26.87 23.40
C VAL A 92 -9.06 27.85 22.31
N SER A 93 -8.25 27.40 21.36
CA SER A 93 -7.89 28.15 20.17
C SER A 93 -7.69 27.22 18.97
N ASN A 94 -7.86 27.75 17.76
CA ASN A 94 -7.54 27.05 16.52
C ASN A 94 -7.16 28.07 15.44
N GLY A 95 -5.98 27.90 14.83
CA GLY A 95 -5.52 28.76 13.76
C GLY A 95 -4.00 29.00 13.78
N PRO A 96 -3.52 30.12 13.24
CA PRO A 96 -2.11 30.47 13.25
C PRO A 96 -1.62 30.71 14.68
N GLU A 97 -0.32 30.48 14.92
CA GLU A 97 0.31 30.60 16.25
C GLU A 97 0.07 31.96 16.92
N GLU A 98 -0.04 33.04 16.14
CA GLU A 98 -0.28 34.41 16.60
C GLU A 98 -1.64 34.63 17.27
N LEU A 99 -2.60 33.70 17.08
CA LEU A 99 -3.82 33.64 17.88
C LEU A 99 -3.47 33.09 19.28
N VAL A 100 -2.81 33.93 20.07
CA VAL A 100 -2.52 33.67 21.48
C VAL A 100 -3.83 33.35 22.20
N MET A 101 -3.86 32.25 22.95
CA MET A 101 -4.97 31.98 23.87
C MET A 101 -5.02 33.15 24.87
N LYS A 102 -5.97 34.08 24.70
CA LYS A 102 -6.15 35.20 25.63
C LYS A 102 -6.29 34.65 27.06
N ASP A 103 -5.77 35.40 28.05
CA ASP A 103 -5.78 35.00 29.47
C ASP A 103 -7.18 34.91 30.08
N ASP A 104 -8.20 35.43 29.40
CA ASP A 104 -9.60 35.40 29.83
C ASP A 104 -10.22 34.01 29.60
N GLY A 105 -9.77 33.00 30.37
CA GLY A 105 -10.39 31.68 30.40
C GLY A 105 -11.84 31.73 30.95
N ILE A 106 -12.68 30.79 30.53
CA ILE A 106 -14.09 30.70 30.96
C ILE A 106 -14.21 29.61 32.03
N ASN A 107 -15.05 29.84 33.04
CA ASN A 107 -15.30 28.85 34.09
C ASN A 107 -15.79 27.53 33.50
N VAL A 108 -15.20 26.43 33.94
CA VAL A 108 -15.59 25.09 33.49
C VAL A 108 -16.91 24.70 34.17
N ASP A 109 -17.74 23.95 33.47
CA ASP A 109 -18.95 23.38 34.06
C ASP A 109 -18.57 22.36 35.15
N VAL A 110 -18.90 22.66 36.41
CA VAL A 110 -18.43 21.90 37.58
C VAL A 110 -18.79 20.41 37.52
N PRO A 111 -20.01 20.00 37.13
CA PRO A 111 -20.33 18.59 36.92
C PRO A 111 -19.43 17.90 35.88
N ALA A 112 -18.99 18.63 34.85
CA ALA A 112 -18.11 18.10 33.81
C ALA A 112 -16.66 17.89 34.28
N VAL A 113 -16.25 18.41 35.44
CA VAL A 113 -14.89 18.23 35.99
C VAL A 113 -14.86 17.74 37.43
N ALA A 114 -16.00 17.27 37.95
CA ALA A 114 -16.16 16.85 39.34
C ALA A 114 -15.07 15.86 39.80
N ASP A 115 -14.74 14.86 38.97
CA ASP A 115 -13.71 13.87 39.28
C ASP A 115 -12.29 14.47 39.32
N LEU A 116 -11.99 15.46 38.49
CA LEU A 116 -10.68 16.12 38.50
C LEU A 116 -10.51 17.03 39.74
N LEU A 117 -11.60 17.58 40.25
CA LEU A 117 -11.60 18.41 41.47
C LEU A 117 -11.46 17.59 42.76
N LYS A 118 -11.71 16.27 42.73
CA LYS A 118 -11.48 15.37 43.88
C LYS A 118 -10.00 15.36 44.27
N PRO A 119 -9.66 15.33 45.57
CA PRO A 119 -8.28 15.23 46.02
C PRO A 119 -7.63 13.90 45.63
N PHE A 120 -6.29 13.90 45.52
CA PHE A 120 -5.47 12.70 45.45
C PHE A 120 -4.32 12.78 46.45
N ALA A 121 -3.86 11.63 46.93
CA ALA A 121 -2.77 11.54 47.89
C ALA A 121 -1.51 10.96 47.26
N ILE A 122 -0.36 11.50 47.65
CA ILE A 122 0.95 10.97 47.31
C ILE A 122 1.82 10.83 48.56
N GLN A 123 2.54 9.72 48.65
CA GLN A 123 3.53 9.48 49.71
C GLN A 123 4.93 9.82 49.19
N TYR A 124 5.61 10.75 49.86
CA TYR A 124 6.96 11.19 49.51
C TYR A 124 8.01 10.51 50.36
N LYS A 125 9.06 10.02 49.70
CA LYS A 125 10.29 9.62 50.37
C LYS A 125 11.48 10.23 49.63
N ASN A 126 12.19 11.13 50.29
CA ASN A 126 13.36 11.84 49.72
C ASN A 126 13.06 12.53 48.37
N GLY A 127 11.86 13.09 48.23
CA GLY A 127 11.39 13.75 47.00
C GLY A 127 10.94 12.81 45.88
N ARG A 128 10.95 11.49 46.10
CA ARG A 128 10.37 10.49 45.19
C ARG A 128 8.98 10.07 45.66
N VAL A 129 8.07 9.82 44.72
CA VAL A 129 6.74 9.26 45.00
C VAL A 129 6.87 7.75 45.17
N ASP A 130 6.46 7.26 46.34
CA ASP A 130 6.44 5.82 46.69
C ASP A 130 5.06 5.21 46.44
N ASN A 131 4.00 5.97 46.77
CA ASN A 131 2.61 5.53 46.63
C ASN A 131 1.72 6.66 46.07
N PHE A 132 0.73 6.28 45.26
CA PHE A 132 -0.26 7.17 44.66
C PHE A 132 -1.66 6.61 44.90
N SER A 133 -2.56 7.44 45.40
CA SER A 133 -3.92 7.02 45.70
C SER A 133 -4.95 8.09 45.34
N VAL A 134 -6.10 7.63 44.84
CA VAL A 134 -7.25 8.46 44.42
C VAL A 134 -8.52 7.97 45.11
N GLU A 135 -9.57 8.77 45.10
CA GLU A 135 -10.86 8.33 45.64
C GLU A 135 -11.44 7.14 44.84
N THR A 136 -12.17 6.25 45.52
CA THR A 136 -12.87 5.14 44.86
C THR A 136 -13.85 5.63 43.79
N ASN A 137 -14.01 4.86 42.70
CA ASN A 137 -14.90 5.15 41.57
C ASN A 137 -14.59 6.47 40.81
N GLU A 138 -13.36 6.97 40.89
CA GLU A 138 -12.90 8.08 40.06
C GLU A 138 -12.72 7.66 38.61
N ALA A 139 -13.11 8.53 37.67
CA ALA A 139 -12.94 8.29 36.24
C ALA A 139 -11.46 8.28 35.81
N VAL A 140 -11.09 7.33 34.95
CA VAL A 140 -9.68 7.07 34.54
C VAL A 140 -9.01 8.30 33.91
N TRP A 141 -9.73 9.09 33.11
CA TRP A 141 -9.18 10.30 32.49
C TRP A 141 -8.72 11.33 33.52
N ALA A 142 -9.43 11.46 34.65
CA ALA A 142 -9.09 12.40 35.72
C ALA A 142 -7.87 11.89 36.50
N THR A 143 -7.88 10.60 36.83
CA THR A 143 -6.76 9.94 37.49
C THR A 143 -5.47 10.02 36.67
N ASN A 144 -5.54 9.90 35.34
CA ASN A 144 -4.38 10.05 34.46
C ASN A 144 -3.76 11.46 34.47
N ILE A 145 -4.58 12.51 34.50
CA ILE A 145 -4.07 13.89 34.68
C ILE A 145 -3.37 14.01 36.05
N LYS A 146 -3.96 13.46 37.12
CA LYS A 146 -3.37 13.48 38.47
C LYS A 146 -2.06 12.68 38.55
N ARG A 147 -1.95 11.56 37.82
CA ARG A 147 -0.70 10.79 37.67
C ARG A 147 0.41 11.62 37.04
N SER A 148 0.09 12.41 36.03
CA SER A 148 1.06 13.35 35.43
C SER A 148 1.55 14.37 36.46
N VAL A 149 0.64 15.02 37.19
CA VAL A 149 0.99 15.97 38.26
C VAL A 149 1.85 15.33 39.33
N ALA A 150 1.50 14.12 39.79
CA ALA A 150 2.31 13.36 40.75
C ALA A 150 3.73 13.11 40.23
N GLY A 151 3.87 12.75 38.96
CA GLY A 151 5.17 12.56 38.31
C GLY A 151 5.98 13.85 38.13
N ILE A 152 5.32 15.01 37.97
CA ILE A 152 5.99 16.32 37.89
C ILE A 152 6.58 16.72 39.24
N LEU A 153 5.89 16.41 40.34
CA LEU A 153 6.33 16.82 41.67
C LEU A 153 7.45 15.94 42.26
N GLN A 154 7.80 14.82 41.61
CA GLN A 154 8.99 14.02 41.95
C GLN A 154 10.26 14.82 41.66
N VAL A 155 11.24 14.85 42.58
CA VAL A 155 12.62 15.35 42.41
C VAL A 155 13.55 14.57 43.34
N ASP A 156 14.67 14.05 42.85
CA ASP A 156 15.65 13.36 43.70
C ASP A 156 16.46 14.34 44.55
N LEU A 157 15.94 14.66 45.75
CA LEU A 157 16.53 15.63 46.68
C LEU A 157 17.92 15.22 47.19
N VAL A 158 18.21 13.92 47.27
CA VAL A 158 19.47 13.42 47.84
C VAL A 158 20.66 13.79 46.94
N ALA A 159 20.46 13.69 45.62
CA ALA A 159 21.50 13.95 44.65
C ALA A 159 21.74 15.45 44.39
N LEU A 160 20.75 16.31 44.67
CA LEU A 160 20.80 17.76 44.35
C LEU A 160 21.98 18.51 44.96
N ASP A 161 22.34 18.18 46.19
CA ASP A 161 23.41 18.86 46.92
C ASP A 161 24.79 18.29 46.60
N THR A 162 24.86 17.16 45.89
CA THR A 162 26.10 16.39 45.73
C THR A 162 26.65 16.42 44.31
N GLN A 163 25.81 16.61 43.29
CA GLN A 163 26.20 16.47 41.88
C GLN A 163 25.55 17.54 40.99
N SER A 164 26.34 18.10 40.07
CA SER A 164 25.85 19.10 39.09
C SER A 164 25.16 18.46 37.89
N ALA A 165 25.45 17.20 37.58
CA ALA A 165 24.75 16.42 36.57
C ALA A 165 24.75 14.94 36.97
N PHE A 166 23.59 14.27 36.87
CA PHE A 166 23.44 12.87 37.27
C PHE A 166 22.26 12.19 36.57
N HIS A 167 22.19 10.87 36.67
CA HIS A 167 21.05 10.09 36.21
C HIS A 167 20.25 9.55 37.41
N SER A 168 18.93 9.61 37.34
CA SER A 168 18.02 9.09 38.37
C SER A 168 17.00 8.15 37.74
N THR A 169 16.80 6.98 38.34
CA THR A 169 15.73 6.06 37.95
C THR A 169 14.46 6.40 38.71
N GLU A 170 13.41 6.76 37.97
CA GLU A 170 12.12 7.23 38.50
C GLU A 170 10.95 6.51 37.84
N VAL A 171 9.95 6.15 38.64
CA VAL A 171 8.66 5.64 38.14
C VAL A 171 7.69 6.82 38.06
N ASN A 172 7.25 7.13 36.86
CA ASN A 172 6.33 8.23 36.57
C ASN A 172 5.17 7.74 35.68
N HIS A 173 4.36 8.67 35.15
CA HIS A 173 3.21 8.32 34.30
C HIS A 173 3.59 7.62 32.98
N TYR A 174 4.83 7.74 32.52
CA TYR A 174 5.38 6.98 31.39
C TYR A 174 5.92 5.60 31.77
N GLY A 175 6.00 5.23 33.05
CA GLY A 175 6.62 3.99 33.51
C GLY A 175 7.96 4.25 34.21
N GLU A 176 8.86 3.26 34.19
CA GLU A 176 10.17 3.33 34.83
C GLU A 176 11.19 3.92 33.85
N CYS A 177 11.68 5.13 34.14
CA CYS A 177 12.54 5.92 33.25
C CYS A 177 13.90 6.20 33.90
N ILE A 178 14.95 6.25 33.08
CA ILE A 178 16.24 6.84 33.47
C ILE A 178 16.20 8.31 33.05
N ILE A 179 16.17 9.21 34.03
CA ILE A 179 16.03 10.65 33.82
C ILE A 179 17.41 11.30 33.96
N GLU A 180 17.75 12.17 33.02
CA GLU A 180 18.95 12.99 33.07
C GLU A 180 18.67 14.29 33.83
N TYR A 181 19.51 14.61 34.80
CA TYR A 181 19.44 15.81 35.63
C TYR A 181 20.63 16.72 35.39
N ILE A 182 20.35 18.02 35.30
CA ILE A 182 21.36 19.09 35.34
C ILE A 182 20.93 20.09 36.42
N VAL A 183 21.82 20.36 37.37
CA VAL A 183 21.60 21.26 38.50
C VAL A 183 22.50 22.49 38.36
N ILE A 184 21.89 23.67 38.29
CA ILE A 184 22.56 24.96 38.25
C ILE A 184 22.33 25.68 39.57
N ILE A 185 23.41 26.10 40.22
CA ILE A 185 23.38 26.84 41.48
C ILE A 185 23.38 28.33 41.13
N GLU A 186 22.25 29.02 41.34
CA GLU A 186 22.14 30.46 41.05
C GLU A 186 22.59 31.32 42.24
N SER A 187 22.30 30.87 43.47
CA SER A 187 22.73 31.49 44.73
C SER A 187 22.72 30.43 45.84
N ASP A 188 23.21 30.75 47.04
CA ASP A 188 23.23 29.80 48.17
C ASP A 188 21.87 29.15 48.43
N ASN A 189 20.78 29.91 48.28
CA ASN A 189 19.41 29.46 48.56
C ASN A 189 18.59 29.06 47.33
N LYS A 190 19.12 29.19 46.10
CA LYS A 190 18.33 28.91 44.88
C LYS A 190 19.04 27.92 43.97
N ARG A 191 18.29 26.91 43.52
CA ARG A 191 18.72 25.90 42.55
C ARG A 191 17.78 25.90 41.36
N ILE A 192 18.35 25.87 40.16
CA ILE A 192 17.62 25.66 38.91
C ILE A 192 17.91 24.23 38.44
N LEU A 193 16.86 23.45 38.20
CA LEU A 193 16.99 22.07 37.76
C LEU A 193 16.42 21.90 36.37
N ARG A 194 17.14 21.18 35.52
CA ARG A 194 16.64 20.68 34.24
C ARG A 194 16.59 19.17 34.28
N LYS A 195 15.44 18.60 33.95
CA LYS A 195 15.25 17.16 33.74
C LYS A 195 14.89 16.91 32.30
N SER A 196 15.50 15.90 31.69
CA SER A 196 15.19 15.45 30.33
C SER A 196 15.02 13.94 30.28
N VAL A 197 14.05 13.49 29.49
CA VAL A 197 13.83 12.08 29.19
C VAL A 197 13.19 11.92 27.82
N ASP A 198 13.58 10.86 27.09
CA ASP A 198 12.81 10.34 25.97
C ASP A 198 11.84 9.26 26.48
N PRO A 199 10.52 9.52 26.55
CA PRO A 199 9.54 8.57 27.08
C PRO A 199 9.56 7.20 26.39
N ARG A 200 10.01 7.12 25.12
CA ARG A 200 10.09 5.86 24.36
C ARG A 200 11.11 4.89 24.94
N THR A 201 12.09 5.40 25.70
CA THR A 201 13.14 4.60 26.34
C THR A 201 12.73 4.06 27.72
N CYS A 202 11.59 4.49 28.26
CA CYS A 202 11.10 4.05 29.55
C CYS A 202 10.58 2.60 29.50
N LYS A 203 10.89 1.84 30.54
CA LYS A 203 10.39 0.47 30.69
C LYS A 203 8.93 0.51 31.13
N GLY A 204 8.10 -0.26 30.41
CA GLY A 204 6.66 -0.26 30.64
C GLY A 204 5.95 0.95 30.03
N HIS A 205 6.55 1.68 29.08
CA HIS A 205 5.89 2.81 28.41
C HIS A 205 4.51 2.44 27.87
N SER A 206 3.46 3.05 28.44
CA SER A 206 2.08 2.87 28.02
C SER A 206 1.89 3.42 26.60
N GLN A 207 1.92 2.54 25.60
CA GLN A 207 1.55 2.84 24.22
C GLN A 207 0.83 1.65 23.60
N ARG A 208 -0.07 1.93 22.65
CA ARG A 208 -0.72 0.90 21.82
C ARG A 208 -0.51 1.26 20.37
N ALA A 209 -0.13 0.29 19.54
CA ALA A 209 -0.07 0.44 18.10
C ALA A 209 -0.85 -0.70 17.44
N TRP A 210 -1.60 -0.37 16.40
CA TRP A 210 -2.37 -1.33 15.63
C TRP A 210 -2.31 -0.96 14.15
N SER A 211 -2.23 -1.97 13.28
CA SER A 211 -2.28 -1.77 11.84
C SER A 211 -2.87 -2.98 11.11
N ILE A 212 -3.55 -2.70 10.00
CA ILE A 212 -4.00 -3.73 9.05
C ILE A 212 -2.87 -4.17 8.10
N VAL A 213 -1.82 -3.36 7.93
CA VAL A 213 -0.66 -3.69 7.09
C VAL A 213 0.45 -4.31 7.93
N PRO A 214 1.07 -5.41 7.48
CA PRO A 214 2.09 -6.10 8.26
C PRO A 214 3.43 -5.37 8.19
N HIS A 215 4.23 -5.56 9.25
CA HIS A 215 5.64 -5.17 9.23
C HIS A 215 6.42 -5.98 8.20
N MET A 216 7.33 -5.31 7.50
CA MET A 216 8.25 -5.98 6.60
C MET A 216 9.19 -6.87 7.43
N PRO A 217 9.33 -8.17 7.11
CA PRO A 217 10.10 -9.11 7.94
C PRO A 217 11.61 -8.90 7.88
N CYS A 218 12.10 -8.12 6.91
CA CYS A 218 13.53 -7.89 6.72
C CYS A 218 14.01 -6.60 7.40
N PRO A 219 15.25 -6.57 7.94
CA PRO A 219 15.79 -5.36 8.56
C PRO A 219 15.94 -4.24 7.53
N ASN A 220 15.35 -3.08 7.82
CA ASN A 220 15.53 -1.85 7.06
C ASN A 220 16.29 -0.82 7.92
N ALA A 221 16.83 0.20 7.27
CA ALA A 221 17.51 1.32 7.93
C ALA A 221 16.57 2.52 8.11
N ASP A 222 15.25 2.27 8.20
CA ASP A 222 14.27 3.35 8.24
C ASP A 222 14.24 4.02 9.61
N GLN A 223 14.13 5.35 9.61
CA GLN A 223 13.93 6.12 10.83
C GLN A 223 12.57 5.81 11.47
N ASN A 224 12.53 5.74 12.80
CA ASN A 224 11.27 5.70 13.52
C ASN A 224 10.57 7.06 13.32
N PRO A 225 9.35 7.09 12.75
CA PRO A 225 8.66 8.34 12.46
C PRO A 225 8.19 9.07 13.72
N VAL A 226 8.13 8.42 14.88
CA VAL A 226 7.67 9.03 16.14
C VAL A 226 8.85 9.42 17.00
N LEU A 227 9.03 10.72 17.27
CA LEU A 227 9.98 11.26 18.24
C LEU A 227 9.21 11.81 19.46
N LYS A 228 9.65 11.48 20.68
CA LYS A 228 9.07 12.01 21.92
C LYS A 228 10.16 12.62 22.79
N THR A 229 9.85 13.72 23.45
CA THR A 229 10.73 14.38 24.42
C THR A 229 9.89 14.91 25.56
N SER A 230 10.40 14.80 26.79
CA SER A 230 9.84 15.46 27.97
C SER A 230 10.97 16.17 28.68
N GLU A 231 10.79 17.47 28.87
CA GLU A 231 11.73 18.37 29.53
C GLU A 231 11.03 19.11 30.66
N ARG A 232 11.71 19.24 31.79
CA ARG A 232 11.15 19.92 32.96
C ARG A 232 12.18 20.85 33.58
N PHE A 233 11.77 22.09 33.81
CA PHE A 233 12.54 23.10 34.52
C PHE A 233 11.93 23.37 35.89
N TYR A 234 12.76 23.42 36.92
CA TYR A 234 12.33 23.69 38.29
C TYR A 234 13.18 24.82 38.86
N GLU A 235 12.53 25.73 39.57
CA GLU A 235 13.19 26.65 40.49
C GLU A 235 12.87 26.21 41.92
N VAL A 236 13.90 25.78 42.64
CA VAL A 236 13.79 25.30 44.02
C VAL A 236 14.52 26.24 44.96
N SER A 237 13.82 26.68 45.99
CA SER A 237 14.39 27.43 47.12
C SER A 237 14.81 26.43 48.20
N ILE A 238 16.01 26.58 48.74
CA ILE A 238 16.52 25.81 49.87
C ILE A 238 16.88 26.79 50.98
N VAL A 239 16.06 26.82 52.04
CA VAL A 239 16.26 27.70 53.20
C VAL A 239 16.16 26.86 54.48
N ASN A 240 17.16 26.91 55.35
CA ASN A 240 17.21 26.13 56.60
C ASN A 240 16.97 24.62 56.41
N ASN A 241 17.60 24.00 55.39
CA ASN A 241 17.40 22.60 54.98
C ASN A 241 15.96 22.24 54.52
N LYS A 242 15.09 23.24 54.32
CA LYS A 242 13.76 23.05 53.74
C LYS A 242 13.79 23.40 52.26
N SER A 243 13.41 22.45 51.42
CA SER A 243 13.29 22.64 49.98
C SER A 243 11.86 23.05 49.63
N GLN A 244 11.67 24.00 48.71
CA GLN A 244 10.35 24.43 48.26
C GLN A 244 10.35 24.74 46.77
N PHE A 245 9.32 24.30 46.05
CA PHE A 245 9.12 24.69 44.65
C PHE A 245 8.65 26.14 44.54
N LEU A 246 9.41 26.97 43.81
CA LEU A 246 9.01 28.33 43.43
C LEU A 246 8.27 28.34 42.10
N SER A 247 8.82 27.62 41.12
CA SER A 247 8.29 27.53 39.76
C SER A 247 8.60 26.16 39.17
N ILE A 248 7.65 25.58 38.44
CA ILE A 248 7.84 24.35 37.67
C ILE A 248 7.29 24.59 36.26
N ASN A 249 8.07 24.25 35.25
CA ASN A 249 7.65 24.28 33.86
C ASN A 249 7.99 22.94 33.21
N ALA A 250 6.97 22.11 32.97
CA ALA A 250 7.08 20.83 32.29
C ALA A 250 6.56 20.96 30.86
N SER A 251 7.36 20.50 29.89
CA SER A 251 7.08 20.56 28.46
C SER A 251 7.33 19.19 27.83
N GLY A 252 6.29 18.61 27.25
CA GLY A 252 6.37 17.37 26.48
C GLY A 252 6.01 17.61 25.02
N GLU A 253 6.75 16.99 24.13
CA GLU A 253 6.54 17.11 22.69
C GLU A 253 6.54 15.73 22.03
N ILE A 254 5.66 15.58 21.04
CA ILE A 254 5.55 14.39 20.20
C ILE A 254 5.60 14.87 18.75
N TYR A 255 6.58 14.40 17.99
CA TYR A 255 6.76 14.71 16.58
C TYR A 255 6.52 13.48 15.74
N ILE A 256 5.76 13.63 14.65
CA ILE A 256 5.49 12.59 13.67
C ILE A 256 6.10 13.02 12.34
N GLN A 257 7.14 12.32 11.89
CA GLN A 257 7.99 12.66 10.75
C GLN A 257 8.16 11.44 9.84
N PRO A 258 7.19 11.14 8.95
CA PRO A 258 7.25 9.99 8.07
C PRO A 258 8.28 10.16 6.93
N PHE A 259 8.62 9.05 6.26
CA PHE A 259 9.48 9.00 5.07
C PHE A 259 10.84 9.68 5.24
N GLN A 260 11.62 9.23 6.23
CA GLN A 260 12.95 9.78 6.56
C GLN A 260 12.93 11.28 6.90
N SER A 261 11.86 11.74 7.56
CA SER A 261 11.65 13.16 7.89
C SER A 261 11.48 14.09 6.68
N LEU A 262 11.21 13.54 5.49
CA LEU A 262 10.89 14.31 4.28
C LEU A 262 9.39 14.39 4.00
N GLY A 263 8.57 13.63 4.72
CA GLY A 263 7.12 13.81 4.76
C GLY A 263 6.72 15.02 5.59
N GLU A 264 5.43 15.39 5.55
CA GLU A 264 4.94 16.48 6.39
C GLU A 264 4.95 16.11 7.87
N ALA A 265 5.54 16.99 8.66
CA ALA A 265 5.67 16.81 10.10
C ALA A 265 4.43 17.33 10.84
N HIS A 266 3.88 16.49 11.71
CA HIS A 266 2.87 16.88 12.69
C HIS A 266 3.50 16.90 14.09
N PHE A 267 2.98 17.74 14.97
CA PHE A 267 3.43 17.80 16.35
C PHE A 267 2.26 17.83 17.33
N LEU A 268 2.53 17.35 18.53
CA LEU A 268 1.75 17.66 19.72
C LEU A 268 2.68 18.21 20.79
N THR A 269 2.29 19.33 21.40
CA THR A 269 2.93 19.86 22.61
C THR A 269 1.97 19.78 23.78
N ALA A 270 2.52 19.54 24.96
CA ALA A 270 1.81 19.57 26.23
C ALA A 270 2.69 20.30 27.25
N THR A 271 2.21 21.42 27.78
CA THR A 271 2.93 22.23 28.75
C THR A 271 2.13 22.34 30.05
N GLN A 272 2.81 22.27 31.18
CA GLN A 272 2.26 22.45 32.53
C GLN A 272 3.16 23.38 33.32
N LYS A 273 2.60 24.48 33.81
CA LYS A 273 3.28 25.49 34.61
C LYS A 273 2.67 25.55 36.00
N MET A 274 3.53 25.57 37.00
CA MET A 274 3.15 25.76 38.40
C MET A 274 3.95 26.92 38.97
N ARG A 275 3.27 27.89 39.60
CA ARG A 275 3.92 29.03 40.25
C ARG A 275 3.45 29.14 41.69
N PHE A 276 4.39 29.24 42.62
CA PHE A 276 4.08 29.38 44.03
C PHE A 276 3.40 30.72 44.33
N ILE A 277 2.28 30.69 45.07
CA ILE A 277 1.52 31.87 45.49
C ILE A 277 1.73 32.15 46.98
N SER A 278 1.40 31.17 47.83
CA SER A 278 1.41 31.36 49.28
C SER A 278 1.53 30.05 50.05
N GLU A 279 2.06 30.14 51.26
CA GLU A 279 2.08 29.08 52.28
C GLU A 279 1.22 29.52 53.48
N LYS A 280 0.42 28.60 54.03
CA LYS A 280 -0.43 28.82 55.20
C LYS A 280 -0.31 27.64 56.17
N ASP A 281 -0.50 27.90 57.46
CA ASP A 281 -0.62 26.83 58.44
C ASP A 281 -1.99 26.15 58.35
N HIS A 282 -2.02 24.84 58.53
CA HIS A 282 -3.21 24.03 58.42
C HIS A 282 -3.33 23.01 59.55
N ASN A 283 -4.47 23.05 60.26
CA ASN A 283 -4.74 22.19 61.42
C ASN A 283 -5.93 21.23 61.20
N GLU A 284 -6.47 21.08 59.99
CA GLU A 284 -7.52 20.05 59.78
C GLU A 284 -6.89 18.66 59.77
N LYS A 285 -7.56 17.70 60.43
CA LYS A 285 -7.22 16.29 60.28
C LYS A 285 -7.67 15.82 58.91
N ALA A 286 -6.87 14.98 58.25
CA ALA A 286 -7.24 14.38 56.97
C ALA A 286 -8.63 13.72 57.08
N LYS A 287 -9.58 14.16 56.24
CA LYS A 287 -10.86 13.45 56.09
C LYS A 287 -10.57 12.15 55.35
N LEU A 288 -10.82 11.01 55.98
CA LEU A 288 -10.80 9.71 55.31
C LEU A 288 -11.99 9.61 54.34
N ASN A 289 -11.78 10.03 53.10
CA ASN A 289 -12.52 9.43 51.99
C ASN A 289 -11.88 8.05 51.73
N GLU A 290 -12.64 7.06 51.23
CA GLU A 290 -12.05 5.78 50.84
C GLU A 290 -11.11 6.00 49.64
N PHE A 291 -9.81 5.95 49.89
CA PHE A 291 -8.78 6.03 48.86
C PHE A 291 -8.41 4.62 48.37
N GLN A 292 -8.23 4.48 47.06
CA GLN A 292 -7.67 3.30 46.42
C GLN A 292 -6.26 3.60 45.93
N THR A 293 -5.29 2.79 46.37
CA THR A 293 -3.93 2.80 45.81
C THR A 293 -3.95 2.39 44.34
N LYS A 294 -3.28 3.18 43.49
CA LYS A 294 -3.13 2.96 42.04
C LYS A 294 -1.67 3.12 41.66
N THR A 295 -1.29 2.57 40.51
CA THR A 295 0.02 2.83 39.91
C THR A 295 0.10 4.27 39.39
N VAL A 296 1.30 4.86 39.44
CA VAL A 296 1.57 6.19 38.84
C VAL A 296 1.55 6.12 37.30
N GLN A 297 1.83 4.94 36.74
CA GLN A 297 1.80 4.70 35.30
C GLN A 297 0.40 4.97 34.70
N HIS A 298 0.38 5.59 33.52
CA HIS A 298 -0.83 5.95 32.79
C HIS A 298 -1.60 4.73 32.28
N ASP A 299 -2.92 4.74 32.47
CA ASP A 299 -3.83 3.71 31.94
C ASP A 299 -4.38 4.15 30.57
N LEU A 300 -4.10 3.34 29.54
CA LEU A 300 -4.65 3.57 28.20
C LEU A 300 -6.16 3.25 28.16
N PRO A 301 -6.92 3.81 27.21
CA PRO A 301 -8.33 3.51 27.05
C PRO A 301 -8.60 2.03 26.72
N GLU A 302 -9.64 1.45 27.34
CA GLU A 302 -10.19 0.13 27.01
C GLU A 302 -11.16 0.22 25.82
N ASP A 303 -11.24 -0.83 24.98
CA ASP A 303 -12.21 -1.00 23.89
C ASP A 303 -12.33 0.16 22.85
N ASP A 304 -11.21 0.78 22.51
CA ASP A 304 -11.07 1.85 21.49
C ASP A 304 -11.86 3.15 21.79
N ASP A 305 -12.52 3.28 22.95
CA ASP A 305 -13.11 4.55 23.39
C ASP A 305 -12.03 5.47 23.98
N LEU A 306 -11.43 6.27 23.10
CA LEU A 306 -10.42 7.26 23.46
C LEU A 306 -10.91 8.34 24.45
N THR A 307 -12.23 8.48 24.64
CA THR A 307 -12.81 9.43 25.59
C THR A 307 -12.85 8.90 27.03
N GLN A 308 -12.54 7.61 27.23
CA GLN A 308 -12.57 6.93 28.54
C GLN A 308 -13.91 7.10 29.26
N GLY A 309 -15.01 6.89 28.52
CA GLY A 309 -16.38 6.93 29.04
C GLY A 309 -17.04 8.31 29.06
N ARG A 310 -16.46 9.33 28.40
CA ARG A 310 -17.05 10.69 28.38
C ARG A 310 -18.06 10.91 27.27
N ALA A 311 -17.87 10.31 26.10
CA ALA A 311 -18.74 10.52 24.95
C ALA A 311 -19.71 9.35 24.76
N THR A 312 -20.87 9.39 25.41
CA THR A 312 -21.95 8.43 25.13
C THR A 312 -22.91 8.99 24.07
N VAL A 313 -22.97 8.37 22.89
CA VAL A 313 -23.90 8.76 21.83
C VAL A 313 -25.18 7.90 21.93
N GLU A 314 -26.36 8.53 21.87
CA GLU A 314 -27.64 7.81 21.85
C GLU A 314 -27.77 6.92 20.59
N LYS A 315 -28.22 5.68 20.77
CA LYS A 315 -28.39 4.69 19.67
C LYS A 315 -29.29 5.20 18.53
N SER A 316 -30.38 5.90 18.86
CA SER A 316 -31.31 6.46 17.86
C SER A 316 -30.61 7.47 16.93
N SER A 317 -29.69 8.27 17.46
CA SER A 317 -28.86 9.20 16.71
C SER A 317 -27.85 8.48 15.81
N ILE A 318 -27.30 7.35 16.26
CA ILE A 318 -26.39 6.51 15.48
C ILE A 318 -27.11 5.94 14.24
N PHE A 319 -28.28 5.32 14.40
CA PHE A 319 -29.05 4.79 13.27
C PHE A 319 -29.41 5.88 12.25
N LYS A 320 -29.85 7.05 12.73
CA LYS A 320 -30.17 8.18 11.86
C LYS A 320 -28.93 8.65 11.09
N SER A 321 -27.78 8.74 11.77
CA SER A 321 -26.51 9.13 11.16
C SER A 321 -26.09 8.16 10.07
N ILE A 322 -26.14 6.85 10.32
CA ILE A 322 -25.81 5.81 9.33
C ILE A 322 -26.68 5.94 8.09
N SER A 323 -28.00 6.05 8.26
CA SER A 323 -28.95 6.22 7.14
C SER A 323 -28.66 7.49 6.34
N VAL A 324 -28.33 8.61 6.99
CA VAL A 324 -27.98 9.87 6.32
C VAL A 324 -26.67 9.74 5.53
N LEU A 325 -25.65 9.10 6.12
CA LEU A 325 -24.33 8.94 5.49
C LEU A 325 -24.42 8.03 4.24
N LEU A 326 -25.12 6.90 4.34
CA LEU A 326 -25.34 6.00 3.21
C LEU A 326 -26.15 6.67 2.09
N ASN A 327 -27.21 7.41 2.44
CA ASN A 327 -27.98 8.19 1.47
C ASN A 327 -27.11 9.25 0.78
N ARG A 328 -26.25 9.93 1.52
CA ARG A 328 -25.31 10.92 0.99
C ARG A 328 -24.32 10.28 0.01
N LEU A 329 -23.77 9.11 0.33
CA LEU A 329 -22.89 8.37 -0.59
C LEU A 329 -23.62 8.02 -1.89
N SER A 330 -24.83 7.47 -1.78
CA SER A 330 -25.65 7.12 -2.95
C SER A 330 -25.97 8.33 -3.83
N GLN A 331 -26.40 9.45 -3.24
CA GLN A 331 -26.70 10.69 -3.96
C GLN A 331 -25.47 11.24 -4.69
N ARG A 332 -24.29 11.21 -4.05
CA ARG A 332 -23.06 11.69 -4.69
C ARG A 332 -22.67 10.89 -5.92
N LEU A 333 -23.00 9.60 -5.96
CA LEU A 333 -22.75 8.81 -7.16
C LEU A 333 -23.58 9.31 -8.34
N GLU A 334 -24.79 9.85 -8.11
CA GLU A 334 -25.73 10.35 -9.13
C GLU A 334 -25.31 11.69 -9.75
N ASN A 335 -24.45 12.47 -9.08
CA ASN A 335 -23.98 13.75 -9.62
C ASN A 335 -23.14 13.54 -10.90
N PRO A 336 -23.50 14.13 -12.05
CA PRO A 336 -22.72 13.99 -13.28
C PRO A 336 -21.41 14.79 -13.21
N GLY A 337 -20.37 14.29 -13.87
CA GLY A 337 -19.08 14.96 -14.00
C GLY A 337 -18.11 14.77 -12.83
N LEU A 338 -16.89 15.26 -13.03
CA LEU A 338 -15.88 15.39 -11.98
C LEU A 338 -16.36 16.37 -10.88
N ASP A 339 -16.12 15.99 -9.63
CA ASP A 339 -16.41 16.85 -8.49
C ASP A 339 -15.28 17.89 -8.35
N MET A 340 -15.61 19.16 -8.60
CA MET A 340 -14.62 20.24 -8.67
C MET A 340 -14.53 21.05 -7.37
N GLU A 341 -15.43 20.81 -6.42
CA GLU A 341 -15.48 21.53 -5.15
C GLU A 341 -14.51 20.92 -4.14
N VAL A 342 -13.54 21.71 -3.68
CA VAL A 342 -12.49 21.26 -2.74
C VAL A 342 -13.08 20.60 -1.49
N ASP A 343 -14.13 21.17 -0.89
CA ASP A 343 -14.72 20.61 0.32
C ASP A 343 -15.40 19.25 0.09
N ASN A 344 -15.92 19.01 -1.11
CA ASN A 344 -16.50 17.73 -1.47
C ASN A 344 -15.42 16.66 -1.69
N LEU A 345 -14.23 17.05 -2.18
CA LEU A 345 -13.11 16.14 -2.41
C LEU A 345 -12.62 15.49 -1.09
N HIS A 346 -12.62 16.24 0.01
CA HIS A 346 -12.12 15.82 1.33
C HIS A 346 -13.21 15.32 2.30
N ASN A 347 -14.33 14.85 1.77
CA ASN A 347 -15.46 14.44 2.58
C ASN A 347 -15.25 13.06 3.24
N THR A 348 -15.12 13.04 4.55
CA THR A 348 -14.88 11.85 5.41
C THR A 348 -16.08 10.91 5.62
N THR A 349 -17.08 10.91 4.73
CA THR A 349 -18.35 10.17 4.92
C THR A 349 -18.14 8.68 5.21
N ILE A 350 -17.19 8.01 4.54
CA ILE A 350 -16.91 6.59 4.73
C ILE A 350 -16.29 6.33 6.12
N SER A 351 -15.27 7.10 6.50
CA SER A 351 -14.62 6.95 7.82
C SER A 351 -15.61 7.19 8.97
N VAL A 352 -16.51 8.17 8.82
CA VAL A 352 -17.58 8.44 9.80
C VAL A 352 -18.63 7.32 9.82
N LEU A 353 -18.97 6.74 8.66
CA LEU A 353 -19.85 5.58 8.58
C LEU A 353 -19.27 4.38 9.33
N LEU A 354 -17.99 4.06 9.10
CA LEU A 354 -17.30 2.96 9.79
C LEU A 354 -17.26 3.17 11.31
N TYR A 355 -16.99 4.41 11.75
CA TYR A 355 -17.03 4.78 13.17
C TYR A 355 -18.38 4.48 13.81
N TYR A 356 -19.49 4.91 13.21
CA TYR A 356 -20.83 4.67 13.75
C TYR A 356 -21.25 3.19 13.68
N LEU A 357 -20.88 2.48 12.62
CA LEU A 357 -21.13 1.03 12.52
C LEU A 357 -20.36 0.25 13.60
N GLY A 358 -19.15 0.72 13.97
CA GLY A 358 -18.36 0.13 15.05
C GLY A 358 -18.99 0.23 16.44
N MET A 359 -19.96 1.14 16.62
CA MET A 359 -20.70 1.29 17.88
C MET A 359 -21.92 0.37 18.00
N LEU A 360 -22.28 -0.34 16.94
CA LEU A 360 -23.48 -1.18 16.91
C LEU A 360 -23.17 -2.62 17.35
N HIS A 361 -24.07 -3.19 18.16
CA HIS A 361 -24.04 -4.61 18.49
C HIS A 361 -24.67 -5.46 17.38
N ARG A 362 -24.51 -6.79 17.44
CA ARG A 362 -25.02 -7.72 16.42
C ARG A 362 -26.52 -7.55 16.11
N GLY A 363 -27.35 -7.42 17.14
CA GLY A 363 -28.79 -7.19 16.96
C GLY A 363 -29.12 -5.83 16.33
N ASP A 364 -28.32 -4.81 16.64
CA ASP A 364 -28.46 -3.47 16.06
C ASP A 364 -28.06 -3.48 14.57
N LEU A 365 -27.00 -4.20 14.20
CA LEU A 365 -26.57 -4.40 12.81
C LEU A 365 -27.61 -5.17 11.99
N GLN A 366 -28.24 -6.20 12.57
CA GLN A 366 -29.33 -6.92 11.93
C GLN A 366 -30.54 -6.01 11.68
N MET A 367 -30.88 -5.16 12.65
CA MET A 367 -31.94 -4.17 12.49
C MET A 367 -31.60 -3.14 11.40
N ALA A 368 -30.35 -2.65 11.36
CA ALA A 368 -29.88 -1.75 10.31
C ALA A 368 -30.01 -2.40 8.93
N TYR A 369 -29.57 -3.65 8.79
CA TYR A 369 -29.66 -4.41 7.55
C TYR A 369 -31.11 -4.60 7.08
N ASN A 370 -32.01 -4.99 7.99
CA ASN A 370 -33.43 -5.20 7.67
C ASN A 370 -34.15 -3.89 7.33
N ASN A 371 -33.75 -2.76 7.93
CA ASN A 371 -34.31 -1.44 7.62
C ASN A 371 -33.84 -0.91 6.25
N ILE A 372 -32.73 -1.44 5.72
CA ILE A 372 -32.30 -1.21 4.33
C ILE A 372 -33.04 -2.24 3.44
N SER A 373 -34.37 -2.15 3.43
CA SER A 373 -35.25 -3.01 2.64
C SER A 373 -35.80 -2.24 1.44
N GLY A 374 -35.49 -2.68 0.23
CA GLY A 374 -36.05 -2.11 -0.99
C GLY A 374 -35.39 -2.64 -2.25
N THR A 375 -36.06 -2.42 -3.39
CA THR A 375 -35.63 -2.87 -4.72
C THR A 375 -35.37 -1.71 -5.67
N SER A 376 -35.47 -0.46 -5.19
CA SER A 376 -35.06 0.67 -6.02
C SER A 376 -33.54 0.64 -6.22
N TYR A 377 -33.09 1.21 -7.34
CA TYR A 377 -31.68 1.32 -7.68
C TYR A 377 -30.84 1.98 -6.56
N LYS A 378 -31.44 2.96 -5.88
CA LYS A 378 -30.84 3.66 -4.74
C LYS A 378 -30.72 2.76 -3.51
N GLU A 379 -31.77 2.02 -3.17
CA GLU A 379 -31.77 1.12 -2.00
C GLU A 379 -30.79 -0.05 -2.19
N GLU A 380 -30.69 -0.59 -3.40
CA GLU A 380 -29.68 -1.59 -3.75
C GLU A 380 -28.26 -1.03 -3.58
N THR A 381 -28.02 0.18 -4.09
CA THR A 381 -26.75 0.90 -3.92
C THR A 381 -26.38 1.05 -2.44
N VAL A 382 -27.34 1.46 -1.61
CA VAL A 382 -27.16 1.61 -0.16
C VAL A 382 -26.87 0.27 0.52
N ARG A 383 -27.58 -0.80 0.14
CA ARG A 383 -27.37 -2.15 0.66
C ARG A 383 -25.97 -2.67 0.32
N ASN A 384 -25.52 -2.49 -0.92
CA ASN A 384 -24.19 -2.88 -1.37
C ASN A 384 -23.10 -2.17 -0.54
N MET A 385 -23.22 -0.85 -0.37
CA MET A 385 -22.29 -0.08 0.47
C MET A 385 -22.29 -0.54 1.93
N PHE A 386 -23.45 -0.83 2.52
CA PHE A 386 -23.54 -1.33 3.88
C PHE A 386 -22.81 -2.67 4.04
N LEU A 387 -23.03 -3.61 3.12
CA LEU A 387 -22.39 -4.93 3.13
C LEU A 387 -20.87 -4.81 2.97
N GLU A 388 -20.39 -3.99 2.03
CA GLU A 388 -18.96 -3.75 1.82
C GLU A 388 -18.28 -3.10 3.04
N ALA A 389 -19.00 -2.28 3.80
CA ALA A 389 -18.49 -1.64 5.01
C ALA A 389 -18.37 -2.60 6.21
N LEU A 390 -19.21 -3.65 6.31
CA LEU A 390 -19.25 -4.55 7.48
C LEU A 390 -17.89 -5.17 7.88
N PRO A 391 -17.12 -5.81 6.97
CA PRO A 391 -15.83 -6.39 7.35
C PRO A 391 -14.81 -5.30 7.71
N GLN A 392 -14.92 -4.10 7.12
CA GLN A 392 -14.00 -2.97 7.32
C GLN A 392 -14.12 -2.36 8.73
N VAL A 393 -15.25 -2.54 9.41
CA VAL A 393 -15.50 -2.05 10.78
C VAL A 393 -14.55 -2.70 11.79
N GLY A 394 -14.28 -4.00 11.62
CA GLY A 394 -13.28 -4.72 12.43
C GLY A 394 -13.68 -5.06 13.86
N THR A 395 -14.95 -4.96 14.23
CA THR A 395 -15.45 -5.31 15.58
C THR A 395 -15.86 -6.77 15.66
N THR A 396 -15.85 -7.33 16.87
CA THR A 396 -16.35 -8.69 17.17
C THR A 396 -17.80 -8.85 16.68
N GLU A 397 -18.64 -7.85 16.96
CA GLU A 397 -20.06 -7.84 16.60
C GLU A 397 -20.28 -7.86 15.09
N SER A 398 -19.49 -7.09 14.31
CA SER A 398 -19.61 -7.08 12.85
C SER A 398 -19.13 -8.39 12.22
N ALA A 399 -18.04 -8.98 12.74
CA ALA A 399 -17.52 -10.26 12.26
C ALA A 399 -18.52 -11.42 12.50
N LEU A 400 -19.14 -11.46 13.67
CA LEU A 400 -20.18 -12.45 13.98
C LEU A 400 -21.45 -12.24 13.13
N PHE A 401 -21.83 -10.98 12.85
CA PHE A 401 -22.95 -10.69 11.97
C PHE A 401 -22.69 -11.14 10.52
N VAL A 402 -21.46 -10.99 10.01
CA VAL A 402 -21.06 -11.53 8.69
C VAL A 402 -21.25 -13.05 8.65
N LEU A 403 -20.85 -13.78 9.71
CA LEU A 403 -21.09 -15.21 9.80
C LEU A 403 -22.60 -15.55 9.73
N GLU A 404 -23.45 -14.80 10.43
CA GLU A 404 -24.92 -15.00 10.40
C GLU A 404 -25.51 -14.77 9.00
N LEU A 405 -25.08 -13.73 8.28
CA LEU A 405 -25.52 -13.46 6.91
C LEU A 405 -25.20 -14.64 5.97
N ILE A 406 -24.05 -15.27 6.15
CA ILE A 406 -23.60 -16.42 5.34
C ILE A 406 -24.37 -17.69 5.72
N GLN A 407 -24.49 -18.00 7.01
CA GLN A 407 -25.21 -19.19 7.49
C GLN A 407 -26.70 -19.16 7.11
N SER A 408 -27.32 -17.97 7.16
CA SER A 408 -28.71 -17.75 6.77
C SER A 408 -28.94 -17.66 5.26
N ARG A 409 -27.87 -17.55 4.44
CA ARG A 409 -27.94 -17.26 2.99
C ARG A 409 -28.69 -15.96 2.67
N SER A 410 -28.58 -14.96 3.55
CA SER A 410 -29.23 -13.65 3.34
C SER A 410 -28.53 -12.83 2.24
N VAL A 411 -27.35 -13.26 1.80
CA VAL A 411 -26.53 -12.63 0.76
C VAL A 411 -26.18 -13.63 -0.35
N SER A 412 -25.82 -13.12 -1.53
CA SER A 412 -25.36 -13.96 -2.66
C SER A 412 -24.02 -14.64 -2.35
N ASP A 413 -23.70 -15.72 -3.07
CA ASP A 413 -22.42 -16.43 -2.89
C ASP A 413 -21.21 -15.54 -3.18
N ILE A 414 -21.29 -14.66 -4.20
CA ILE A 414 -20.22 -13.70 -4.53
C ILE A 414 -20.03 -12.70 -3.39
N THR A 415 -21.12 -12.17 -2.85
CA THR A 415 -21.09 -11.26 -1.69
C THR A 415 -20.52 -11.96 -0.46
N ALA A 416 -20.89 -13.22 -0.21
CA ALA A 416 -20.33 -13.99 0.89
C ALA A 416 -18.81 -14.18 0.76
N ILE A 417 -18.31 -14.49 -0.45
CA ILE A 417 -16.87 -14.59 -0.73
C ILE A 417 -16.17 -13.25 -0.49
N GLN A 418 -16.76 -12.14 -0.92
CA GLN A 418 -16.21 -10.79 -0.71
C GLN A 418 -16.09 -10.45 0.78
N LEU A 419 -17.16 -10.68 1.55
CA LEU A 419 -17.18 -10.46 3.00
C LEU A 419 -16.10 -11.29 3.70
N LEU A 420 -15.99 -12.57 3.39
CA LEU A 420 -15.00 -13.48 3.99
C LEU A 420 -13.56 -13.14 3.60
N THR A 421 -13.34 -12.67 2.36
CA THR A 421 -12.02 -12.26 1.85
C THR A 421 -11.47 -11.09 2.66
N HIS A 422 -12.31 -10.13 3.03
CA HIS A 422 -11.88 -8.93 3.76
C HIS A 422 -11.85 -9.14 5.28
N LEU A 423 -12.81 -9.89 5.84
CA LEU A 423 -12.99 -10.07 7.29
C LEU A 423 -11.70 -10.27 8.12
N PRO A 424 -10.77 -11.20 7.77
CA PRO A 424 -9.65 -11.51 8.66
C PRO A 424 -8.57 -10.42 8.70
N PHE A 425 -8.57 -9.47 7.76
CA PHE A 425 -7.56 -8.41 7.68
C PHE A 425 -7.93 -7.14 8.45
N HIS A 426 -9.20 -6.99 8.83
CA HIS A 426 -9.72 -5.78 9.47
C HIS A 426 -10.05 -5.94 10.95
N VAL A 427 -9.97 -7.15 11.52
CA VAL A 427 -10.22 -7.39 12.94
C VAL A 427 -9.28 -6.54 13.81
N ARG A 428 -9.86 -5.62 14.61
CA ARG A 428 -9.13 -4.68 15.48
C ARG A 428 -8.61 -5.33 16.76
N LYS A 429 -9.43 -6.22 17.35
CA LYS A 429 -9.14 -6.96 18.59
C LYS A 429 -9.26 -8.46 18.33
N PRO A 430 -8.23 -9.10 17.75
CA PRO A 430 -8.26 -10.54 17.50
C PRO A 430 -7.99 -11.26 18.83
N ASP A 431 -9.06 -11.75 19.46
CA ASP A 431 -8.98 -12.53 20.70
C ASP A 431 -9.50 -13.95 20.52
N VAL A 432 -9.24 -14.80 21.53
CA VAL A 432 -9.61 -16.21 21.53
C VAL A 432 -11.13 -16.39 21.50
N GLN A 433 -11.89 -15.49 22.11
CA GLN A 433 -13.35 -15.61 22.17
C GLN A 433 -13.98 -15.37 20.79
N LEU A 434 -13.53 -14.35 20.06
CA LEU A 434 -13.93 -14.10 18.68
C LEU A 434 -13.54 -15.28 17.77
N LEU A 435 -12.32 -15.82 17.93
CA LEU A 435 -11.86 -16.97 17.16
C LEU A 435 -12.80 -18.18 17.34
N LEU A 436 -13.16 -18.51 18.58
CA LEU A 436 -14.12 -19.59 18.88
C LEU A 436 -15.51 -19.30 18.29
N GLY A 437 -15.98 -18.05 18.37
CA GLY A 437 -17.25 -17.63 17.79
C GLY A 437 -17.31 -17.79 16.26
N LEU A 438 -16.18 -17.68 15.57
CA LEU A 438 -16.05 -17.84 14.11
C LEU A 438 -15.69 -19.26 13.65
N GLN A 439 -15.46 -20.19 14.58
CA GLN A 439 -15.18 -21.61 14.27
C GLN A 439 -16.20 -22.29 13.34
N PRO A 440 -17.51 -21.94 13.34
CA PRO A 440 -18.46 -22.50 12.38
C PRO A 440 -18.10 -22.30 10.90
N LEU A 441 -17.20 -21.37 10.56
CA LEU A 441 -16.67 -21.19 9.19
C LEU A 441 -15.98 -22.45 8.65
N LEU A 442 -15.40 -23.28 9.53
CA LEU A 442 -14.73 -24.53 9.14
C LEU A 442 -15.71 -25.63 8.68
N ASN A 443 -16.99 -25.53 9.05
CA ASN A 443 -17.99 -26.56 8.79
C ASN A 443 -19.35 -25.94 8.45
N LEU A 444 -19.35 -25.08 7.45
CA LEU A 444 -20.57 -24.52 6.88
C LEU A 444 -21.49 -25.62 6.32
N HIS A 445 -22.81 -25.43 6.41
CA HIS A 445 -23.79 -26.43 5.98
C HIS A 445 -23.62 -26.75 4.48
N LYS A 446 -23.68 -28.04 4.11
CA LYS A 446 -23.54 -28.56 2.72
C LYS A 446 -24.40 -27.90 1.63
N LYS A 447 -25.43 -27.15 2.04
CA LYS A 447 -26.31 -26.47 1.09
C LYS A 447 -25.64 -25.18 0.59
N ILE A 448 -24.64 -24.64 1.30
CA ILE A 448 -23.90 -23.41 0.96
C ILE A 448 -22.95 -23.76 -0.18
N ALA A 449 -22.74 -22.85 -1.15
CA ALA A 449 -21.89 -23.12 -2.29
C ALA A 449 -20.46 -23.54 -1.86
N PRO A 450 -19.82 -24.54 -2.52
CA PRO A 450 -18.49 -25.01 -2.16
C PRO A 450 -17.44 -23.89 -2.08
N GLU A 451 -17.51 -22.92 -2.98
CA GLU A 451 -16.59 -21.77 -3.06
C GLU A 451 -16.66 -20.93 -1.78
N VAL A 452 -17.86 -20.70 -1.23
CA VAL A 452 -18.05 -20.00 0.04
C VAL A 452 -17.49 -20.81 1.20
N GLN A 453 -17.66 -22.14 1.19
CA GLN A 453 -17.07 -23.04 2.20
C GLN A 453 -15.54 -23.00 2.15
N HIS A 454 -14.96 -23.02 0.94
CA HIS A 454 -13.52 -22.94 0.74
C HIS A 454 -12.96 -21.63 1.29
N THR A 455 -13.57 -20.49 0.94
CA THR A 455 -13.17 -19.18 1.48
C THR A 455 -13.32 -19.15 3.01
N GLY A 456 -14.37 -19.75 3.58
CA GLY A 456 -14.54 -19.85 5.04
C GLY A 456 -13.38 -20.56 5.75
N ILE A 457 -12.88 -21.66 5.17
CA ILE A 457 -11.71 -22.40 5.68
C ILE A 457 -10.44 -21.56 5.62
N LEU A 458 -10.22 -20.84 4.52
CA LEU A 458 -9.06 -19.97 4.33
C LEU A 458 -9.08 -18.75 5.27
N THR A 459 -10.25 -18.12 5.42
CA THR A 459 -10.50 -17.01 6.35
C THR A 459 -10.20 -17.44 7.78
N PHE A 460 -10.69 -18.60 8.22
CA PHE A 460 -10.44 -19.09 9.57
C PHE A 460 -8.95 -19.33 9.84
N GLY A 461 -8.20 -19.89 8.88
CA GLY A 461 -6.75 -20.08 9.03
C GLY A 461 -5.99 -18.77 9.21
N THR A 462 -6.45 -17.69 8.55
CA THR A 462 -5.90 -16.35 8.72
C THR A 462 -6.29 -15.74 10.08
N LEU A 463 -7.50 -16.00 10.58
CA LEU A 463 -7.91 -15.58 11.92
C LEU A 463 -7.07 -16.26 13.01
N VAL A 464 -6.77 -17.55 12.88
CA VAL A 464 -5.84 -18.25 13.79
C VAL A 464 -4.49 -17.54 13.82
N TYR A 465 -3.92 -17.18 12.66
CA TYR A 465 -2.68 -16.40 12.61
C TYR A 465 -2.79 -15.07 13.35
N LYS A 466 -3.82 -14.26 13.05
CA LYS A 466 -3.98 -12.92 13.63
C LYS A 466 -4.18 -12.96 15.15
N THR A 467 -5.00 -13.90 15.65
CA THR A 467 -5.25 -14.06 17.09
C THR A 467 -4.00 -14.59 17.82
N CYS A 468 -3.37 -15.64 17.30
CA CYS A 468 -2.18 -16.23 17.93
C CYS A 468 -0.93 -15.35 17.86
N LEU A 469 -0.85 -14.41 16.91
CA LEU A 469 0.21 -13.41 16.87
C LEU A 469 0.11 -12.42 18.05
N VAL A 470 -1.11 -12.15 18.54
CA VAL A 470 -1.34 -11.34 19.75
C VAL A 470 -1.15 -12.21 20.99
N TYR A 471 -2.01 -13.21 21.17
CA TYR A 471 -1.92 -14.18 22.25
C TYR A 471 -2.87 -15.35 22.01
N CYS A 472 -2.35 -16.58 22.10
CA CYS A 472 -3.15 -17.78 22.24
C CYS A 472 -2.41 -18.84 23.08
N PRO A 473 -3.12 -19.73 23.80
CA PRO A 473 -2.49 -20.88 24.43
C PRO A 473 -1.77 -21.75 23.39
N TYR A 474 -0.56 -22.22 23.71
CA TYR A 474 0.22 -23.05 22.79
C TYR A 474 -0.53 -24.31 22.36
N GLU A 475 -1.24 -24.95 23.30
CA GLU A 475 -2.08 -26.13 23.04
C GLU A 475 -3.18 -25.84 22.01
N MET A 476 -3.82 -24.68 22.10
CA MET A 476 -4.87 -24.27 21.15
C MET A 476 -4.32 -24.09 19.73
N LEU A 477 -3.14 -23.48 19.60
CA LEU A 477 -2.49 -23.35 18.29
C LEU A 477 -2.16 -24.73 17.71
N ASP A 478 -1.58 -25.63 18.50
CA ASP A 478 -1.24 -26.98 18.06
C ASP A 478 -2.49 -27.77 17.66
N ASP A 479 -3.58 -27.66 18.42
CA ASP A 479 -4.88 -28.26 18.10
C ASP A 479 -5.44 -27.78 16.76
N TYR A 480 -5.38 -26.48 16.46
CA TYR A 480 -5.81 -25.96 15.17
C TYR A 480 -4.90 -26.42 14.03
N VAL A 481 -3.58 -26.39 14.20
CA VAL A 481 -2.64 -26.87 13.19
C VAL A 481 -2.89 -28.35 12.90
N LYS A 482 -3.08 -29.17 13.94
CA LYS A 482 -3.43 -30.58 13.82
C LYS A 482 -4.79 -30.79 13.17
N LEU A 483 -5.80 -30.00 13.52
CA LEU A 483 -7.12 -30.06 12.90
C LEU A 483 -7.03 -29.87 11.38
N TYR A 484 -6.28 -28.86 10.92
CA TYR A 484 -6.10 -28.61 9.49
C TYR A 484 -5.35 -29.77 8.80
N LEU A 485 -4.33 -30.34 9.46
CA LEU A 485 -3.60 -31.50 8.96
C LEU A 485 -4.48 -32.76 8.87
N ASP A 486 -5.27 -33.03 9.90
CA ASP A 486 -6.20 -34.16 9.94
C ASP A 486 -7.25 -34.00 8.82
N LYS A 487 -7.80 -32.79 8.64
CA LYS A 487 -8.75 -32.50 7.56
C LYS A 487 -8.12 -32.59 6.17
N LEU A 488 -6.85 -32.24 6.03
CA LEU A 488 -6.10 -32.42 4.79
C LEU A 488 -5.93 -33.92 4.45
N THR A 489 -5.51 -34.72 5.43
CA THR A 489 -5.20 -36.15 5.23
C THR A 489 -6.44 -37.04 5.08
N GLU A 490 -7.57 -36.67 5.71
CA GLU A 490 -8.86 -37.37 5.58
C GLU A 490 -9.47 -37.28 4.15
N ARG A 491 -9.12 -36.25 3.38
CA ARG A 491 -9.75 -35.97 2.08
C ARG A 491 -9.05 -36.72 0.95
N LYS A 492 -9.83 -37.15 -0.04
CA LYS A 492 -9.31 -37.77 -1.28
C LYS A 492 -9.38 -36.84 -2.48
N ASP A 493 -10.33 -35.92 -2.46
CA ASP A 493 -10.54 -34.94 -3.51
C ASP A 493 -9.45 -33.86 -3.47
N TYR A 494 -8.85 -33.61 -4.63
CA TYR A 494 -7.70 -32.72 -4.76
C TYR A 494 -8.06 -31.28 -4.41
N GLU A 495 -9.23 -30.79 -4.87
CA GLU A 495 -9.69 -29.42 -4.61
C GLU A 495 -9.77 -29.15 -3.10
N LYS A 496 -10.39 -30.08 -2.35
CA LYS A 496 -10.46 -29.97 -0.89
C LYS A 496 -9.08 -30.08 -0.25
N LYS A 497 -8.21 -30.98 -0.70
CA LYS A 497 -6.83 -31.05 -0.19
C LYS A 497 -6.09 -29.72 -0.37
N MET A 498 -6.19 -29.11 -1.56
CA MET A 498 -5.58 -27.80 -1.85
C MET A 498 -6.06 -26.74 -0.87
N VAL A 499 -7.38 -26.64 -0.64
CA VAL A 499 -7.96 -25.65 0.29
C VAL A 499 -7.49 -25.85 1.72
N TRP A 500 -7.46 -27.09 2.23
CA TRP A 500 -6.98 -27.36 3.60
C TRP A 500 -5.46 -27.15 3.73
N LEU A 501 -4.68 -27.43 2.70
CA LEU A 501 -3.25 -27.16 2.66
C LEU A 501 -2.95 -25.66 2.67
N GLU A 502 -3.64 -24.87 1.84
CA GLU A 502 -3.51 -23.40 1.85
C GLU A 502 -4.09 -22.77 3.13
N GLY A 503 -5.15 -23.36 3.70
CA GLY A 503 -5.66 -22.97 5.01
C GLY A 503 -4.65 -23.22 6.14
N LEU A 504 -3.95 -24.36 6.11
CA LEU A 504 -2.82 -24.66 7.00
C LEU A 504 -1.67 -23.67 6.77
N SER A 505 -1.37 -23.36 5.50
CA SER A 505 -0.38 -22.34 5.10
C SER A 505 -0.72 -20.95 5.64
N ASN A 506 -2.01 -20.58 5.75
CA ASN A 506 -2.43 -19.30 6.28
C ASN A 506 -2.12 -19.13 7.78
N ILE A 507 -2.05 -20.23 8.54
CA ILE A 507 -1.74 -20.19 9.97
C ILE A 507 -0.31 -19.68 10.21
N GLN A 508 0.67 -20.09 9.40
CA GLN A 508 2.10 -19.64 9.43
C GLN A 508 2.83 -19.73 10.78
N LEU A 509 2.18 -20.17 11.85
CA LEU A 509 2.71 -20.27 13.21
C LEU A 509 2.79 -21.73 13.64
N GLY A 510 3.56 -21.99 14.69
CA GLY A 510 3.76 -23.35 15.20
C GLY A 510 4.54 -24.23 14.23
N ARG A 511 4.13 -25.49 14.11
CA ARG A 511 4.84 -26.54 13.37
C ARG A 511 4.37 -26.74 11.92
N VAL A 512 3.80 -25.69 11.31
CA VAL A 512 3.23 -25.77 9.95
C VAL A 512 4.24 -26.26 8.92
N VAL A 513 5.49 -25.74 8.95
CA VAL A 513 6.52 -26.13 7.97
C VAL A 513 6.92 -27.59 8.12
N GLU A 514 7.06 -28.06 9.36
CA GLU A 514 7.35 -29.46 9.66
C GLU A 514 6.25 -30.41 9.21
N PHE A 515 4.99 -29.95 9.14
CA PHE A 515 3.89 -30.74 8.59
C PHE A 515 3.81 -30.70 7.06
N LEU A 516 4.26 -29.61 6.42
CA LEU A 516 4.34 -29.52 4.96
C LEU A 516 5.54 -30.29 4.38
N GLU A 517 6.64 -30.43 5.12
CA GLU A 517 7.84 -31.16 4.69
C GLU A 517 7.55 -32.59 4.21
N PRO A 518 6.86 -33.47 4.98
CA PRO A 518 6.63 -34.85 4.57
C PRO A 518 5.82 -34.96 3.27
N ILE A 519 4.97 -33.96 3.00
CA ILE A 519 4.21 -33.85 1.76
C ILE A 519 5.14 -33.43 0.63
N ALA A 520 5.93 -32.36 0.79
CA ALA A 520 6.84 -31.87 -0.24
C ALA A 520 7.92 -32.90 -0.62
N SER A 521 8.53 -33.55 0.37
CA SER A 521 9.59 -34.57 0.19
C SER A 521 9.11 -35.83 -0.54
N GLY A 522 7.79 -36.09 -0.57
CA GLY A 522 7.20 -37.23 -1.27
C GLY A 522 7.15 -38.53 -0.46
N ASN A 523 7.52 -38.49 0.83
CA ASN A 523 7.52 -39.65 1.72
C ASN A 523 6.11 -40.25 1.95
N ASN A 524 5.06 -39.45 1.73
CA ASN A 524 3.67 -39.82 2.00
C ASN A 524 2.91 -40.34 0.77
N GLY A 525 3.55 -40.49 -0.39
CA GLY A 525 2.90 -41.00 -1.61
C GLY A 525 1.88 -40.04 -2.26
N GLU A 526 1.87 -38.77 -1.86
CA GLU A 526 0.98 -37.73 -2.40
C GLU A 526 1.34 -37.37 -3.86
N PRO A 527 0.35 -36.96 -4.69
CA PRO A 527 0.58 -36.68 -6.09
C PRO A 527 1.48 -35.46 -6.28
N ARG A 528 2.23 -35.44 -7.39
CA ARG A 528 3.19 -34.39 -7.74
C ARG A 528 2.65 -32.97 -7.53
N HIS A 529 1.41 -32.70 -7.97
CA HIS A 529 0.78 -31.38 -7.84
C HIS A 529 0.66 -30.93 -6.38
N LEU A 530 0.24 -31.82 -5.48
CA LEU A 530 0.13 -31.51 -4.05
C LEU A 530 1.50 -31.34 -3.40
N ARG A 531 2.51 -32.12 -3.82
CA ARG A 531 3.90 -31.96 -3.36
C ARG A 531 4.46 -30.58 -3.72
N ALA A 532 4.23 -30.14 -4.97
CA ALA A 532 4.65 -28.82 -5.44
C ALA A 532 3.93 -27.72 -4.69
N LEU A 533 2.62 -27.85 -4.51
CA LEU A 533 1.83 -26.90 -3.74
C LEU A 533 2.29 -26.80 -2.28
N ALA A 534 2.59 -27.92 -1.62
CA ALA A 534 3.15 -27.94 -0.26
C ALA A 534 4.49 -27.20 -0.15
N ALA A 535 5.35 -27.32 -1.17
CA ALA A 535 6.58 -26.56 -1.25
C ALA A 535 6.30 -25.06 -1.35
N TRP A 536 5.42 -24.63 -2.26
CA TRP A 536 5.06 -23.21 -2.42
C TRP A 536 4.34 -22.64 -1.19
N ALA A 537 3.53 -23.44 -0.49
CA ALA A 537 2.89 -23.07 0.78
C ALA A 537 3.89 -22.83 1.91
N SER A 538 5.11 -23.36 1.82
CA SER A 538 6.18 -23.09 2.80
C SER A 538 6.83 -21.71 2.62
N LEU A 539 6.55 -21.01 1.52
CA LEU A 539 7.21 -19.74 1.16
C LEU A 539 7.09 -18.64 2.22
N PRO A 540 5.90 -18.37 2.82
CA PRO A 540 5.76 -17.30 3.81
C PRO A 540 6.55 -17.55 5.11
N THR A 541 6.69 -18.82 5.47
CA THR A 541 7.38 -19.28 6.69
C THR A 541 8.87 -19.54 6.48
N ALA A 542 9.33 -19.65 5.23
CA ALA A 542 10.71 -20.00 4.91
C ALA A 542 11.76 -19.05 5.51
N PRO A 543 11.56 -17.71 5.55
CA PRO A 543 12.50 -16.80 6.21
C PRO A 543 12.60 -17.00 7.72
N LEU A 544 11.54 -17.53 8.35
CA LEU A 544 11.44 -17.71 9.81
C LEU A 544 12.04 -19.05 10.29
N ARG A 545 12.05 -20.08 9.43
CA ARG A 545 12.50 -21.45 9.77
C ARG A 545 13.57 -22.00 8.81
N PRO A 546 14.71 -21.31 8.63
CA PRO A 546 15.78 -21.79 7.75
C PRO A 546 16.40 -23.12 8.22
N ASP A 547 16.27 -23.44 9.51
CA ASP A 547 16.68 -24.70 10.14
C ASP A 547 15.93 -25.92 9.58
N VAL A 548 14.65 -25.76 9.24
CA VAL A 548 13.82 -26.82 8.64
C VAL A 548 13.92 -26.79 7.12
N ILE A 549 13.89 -25.61 6.50
CA ILE A 549 13.92 -25.48 5.04
C ILE A 549 15.18 -26.10 4.44
N TYR A 550 16.35 -25.89 5.06
CA TYR A 550 17.60 -26.38 4.49
C TYR A 550 17.67 -27.91 4.31
N PRO A 551 17.53 -28.73 5.36
CA PRO A 551 17.67 -30.18 5.26
C PRO A 551 16.63 -30.83 4.35
N VAL A 552 15.46 -30.21 4.18
CA VAL A 552 14.36 -30.74 3.36
C VAL A 552 14.55 -30.45 1.87
N TYR A 553 14.82 -29.19 1.54
CA TYR A 553 14.77 -28.75 0.15
C TYR A 553 16.12 -28.91 -0.57
N TRP A 554 17.24 -29.00 0.16
CA TRP A 554 18.54 -29.28 -0.47
C TRP A 554 18.58 -30.65 -1.17
N PRO A 555 18.14 -31.77 -0.56
CA PRO A 555 18.01 -33.06 -1.24
C PRO A 555 17.10 -33.03 -2.48
N ILE A 556 15.99 -32.29 -2.42
CA ILE A 556 15.05 -32.14 -3.54
C ILE A 556 15.73 -31.44 -4.73
N LEU A 557 16.49 -30.36 -4.46
CA LEU A 557 17.22 -29.63 -5.49
C LEU A 557 18.29 -30.50 -6.17
N VAL A 558 19.04 -31.29 -5.40
CA VAL A 558 20.15 -32.09 -5.94
C VAL A 558 19.71 -33.35 -6.68
N ASN A 559 18.50 -33.84 -6.40
CA ASN A 559 17.95 -35.02 -7.04
C ASN A 559 17.57 -34.76 -8.50
N ARG A 560 18.41 -35.26 -9.44
CA ARG A 560 18.20 -35.09 -10.88
C ARG A 560 17.01 -35.87 -11.44
N THR A 561 16.48 -36.85 -10.71
CA THR A 561 15.27 -37.59 -11.13
C THR A 561 13.98 -36.89 -10.71
N GLU A 562 14.07 -35.84 -9.89
CA GLU A 562 12.92 -35.09 -9.42
C GLU A 562 12.37 -34.15 -10.51
N HIS A 563 11.08 -33.85 -10.43
CA HIS A 563 10.41 -32.94 -11.36
C HIS A 563 11.00 -31.52 -11.31
N LEU A 564 11.10 -30.88 -12.48
CA LEU A 564 11.66 -29.52 -12.60
C LEU A 564 10.96 -28.52 -11.67
N GLU A 565 9.62 -28.59 -11.58
CA GLU A 565 8.84 -27.71 -10.70
C GLU A 565 9.23 -27.83 -9.22
N MET A 566 9.50 -29.05 -8.74
CA MET A 566 9.93 -29.30 -7.37
C MET A 566 11.34 -28.78 -7.12
N ARG A 567 12.26 -28.98 -8.08
CA ARG A 567 13.63 -28.45 -8.00
C ARG A 567 13.65 -26.92 -8.00
N ILE A 568 12.76 -26.28 -8.78
CA ILE A 568 12.60 -24.82 -8.80
C ILE A 568 12.00 -24.30 -7.49
N ALA A 569 10.95 -24.95 -6.96
CA ALA A 569 10.39 -24.60 -5.66
C ALA A 569 11.45 -24.72 -4.55
N ALA A 570 12.20 -25.81 -4.53
CA ALA A 570 13.30 -26.02 -3.60
C ALA A 570 14.40 -24.94 -3.72
N LEU A 571 14.84 -24.62 -4.94
CA LEU A 571 15.80 -23.54 -5.17
C LEU A 571 15.27 -22.20 -4.67
N THR A 572 14.00 -21.89 -4.92
CA THR A 572 13.36 -20.65 -4.48
C THR A 572 13.35 -20.56 -2.95
N LEU A 573 12.91 -21.63 -2.27
CA LEU A 573 12.86 -21.69 -0.80
C LEU A 573 14.25 -21.52 -0.18
N LEU A 574 15.28 -22.17 -0.74
CA LEU A 574 16.67 -22.05 -0.29
C LEU A 574 17.24 -20.63 -0.48
N ILE A 575 16.74 -19.87 -1.46
CA ILE A 575 17.14 -18.49 -1.75
C ILE A 575 16.44 -17.50 -0.82
N VAL A 576 15.17 -17.72 -0.48
CA VAL A 576 14.41 -16.79 0.38
C VAL A 576 14.52 -17.08 1.87
N SER A 577 14.98 -18.27 2.26
CA SER A 577 15.16 -18.68 3.67
C SER A 577 16.40 -18.05 4.32
N ASN A 578 16.53 -16.72 4.27
CA ASN A 578 17.63 -15.93 4.83
C ASN A 578 19.02 -16.57 4.61
N PRO A 579 19.45 -16.75 3.35
CA PRO A 579 20.61 -17.56 3.04
C PRO A 579 21.90 -16.90 3.54
N SER A 580 22.76 -17.69 4.19
CA SER A 580 24.12 -17.24 4.49
C SER A 580 24.94 -17.06 3.20
N PRO A 581 26.01 -16.23 3.20
CA PRO A 581 26.93 -16.16 2.05
C PRO A 581 27.42 -17.53 1.59
N ASN A 582 27.71 -18.43 2.53
CA ASN A 582 28.11 -19.81 2.25
C ASN A 582 27.01 -20.60 1.51
N ARG A 583 25.73 -20.37 1.84
CA ARG A 583 24.60 -20.98 1.12
C ARG A 583 24.57 -20.54 -0.34
N LEU A 584 24.74 -19.25 -0.61
CA LEU A 584 24.75 -18.70 -1.96
C LEU A 584 25.96 -19.22 -2.77
N ILE A 585 27.14 -19.27 -2.16
CA ILE A 585 28.34 -19.87 -2.77
C ILE A 585 28.09 -21.35 -3.12
N SER A 586 27.49 -22.11 -2.21
CA SER A 586 27.18 -23.54 -2.44
C SER A 586 26.19 -23.74 -3.58
N LEU A 587 25.13 -22.91 -3.64
CA LEU A 587 24.18 -22.91 -4.75
C LEU A 587 24.85 -22.57 -6.08
N TYR A 588 25.77 -21.58 -6.09
CA TYR A 588 26.55 -21.23 -7.27
C TYR A 588 27.37 -22.43 -7.78
N TRP A 589 28.13 -23.08 -6.90
CA TRP A 589 28.95 -24.23 -7.29
C TRP A 589 28.11 -25.38 -7.86
N TYR A 590 26.96 -25.67 -7.25
CA TYR A 590 26.06 -26.70 -7.74
C TYR A 590 25.45 -26.32 -9.09
N LEU A 591 24.92 -25.10 -9.23
CA LEU A 591 24.16 -24.68 -10.41
C LEU A 591 25.04 -24.31 -11.59
N LYS A 592 26.32 -23.97 -11.38
CA LYS A 592 27.29 -23.73 -12.46
C LYS A 592 27.43 -24.92 -13.40
N GLU A 593 27.28 -26.14 -12.88
CA GLU A 593 27.37 -27.40 -13.62
C GLU A 593 26.00 -28.07 -13.82
N GLU A 594 24.90 -27.32 -13.68
CA GLU A 594 23.55 -27.86 -13.85
C GLU A 594 23.28 -28.23 -15.32
N PRO A 595 22.95 -29.51 -15.63
CA PRO A 595 22.67 -29.94 -16.99
C PRO A 595 21.29 -29.53 -17.48
N ASN A 596 20.30 -29.31 -16.59
CA ASN A 596 18.97 -28.89 -17.01
C ASN A 596 18.96 -27.39 -17.39
N PRO A 597 18.74 -27.03 -18.66
CA PRO A 597 18.85 -25.63 -19.10
C PRO A 597 17.75 -24.75 -18.52
N HIS A 598 16.58 -25.29 -18.17
CA HIS A 598 15.49 -24.54 -17.52
C HIS A 598 15.86 -24.15 -16.09
N LEU A 599 16.40 -25.07 -15.30
CA LEU A 599 16.82 -24.79 -13.92
C LEU A 599 18.02 -23.82 -13.91
N TYR A 600 18.97 -24.01 -14.82
CA TYR A 600 20.08 -23.07 -15.01
C TYR A 600 19.58 -21.67 -15.38
N ASN A 601 18.64 -21.55 -16.33
CA ASN A 601 18.08 -20.27 -16.73
C ASN A 601 17.28 -19.60 -15.60
N PHE A 602 16.55 -20.38 -14.79
CA PHE A 602 15.86 -19.89 -13.60
C PHE A 602 16.84 -19.27 -12.60
N TYR A 603 17.95 -19.95 -12.31
CA TYR A 603 18.97 -19.43 -11.42
C TYR A 603 19.69 -18.20 -12.00
N TYR A 604 20.04 -18.25 -13.29
CA TYR A 604 20.67 -17.13 -14.01
C TYR A 604 19.79 -15.87 -13.98
N THR A 605 18.49 -16.00 -14.29
CA THR A 605 17.53 -14.87 -14.24
C THR A 605 17.34 -14.37 -12.81
N THR A 606 17.26 -15.24 -11.81
CA THR A 606 17.23 -14.86 -10.39
C THR A 606 18.44 -14.00 -10.01
N LEU A 607 19.66 -14.47 -10.29
CA LEU A 607 20.87 -13.71 -9.98
C LEU A 607 20.93 -12.39 -10.73
N LYS A 608 20.50 -12.36 -12.00
CA LYS A 608 20.48 -11.13 -12.80
C LYS A 608 19.50 -10.09 -12.28
N SER A 609 18.33 -10.52 -11.81
CA SER A 609 17.35 -9.64 -11.19
C SER A 609 17.81 -9.13 -9.82
N VAL A 610 18.49 -9.95 -9.03
CA VAL A 610 18.98 -9.61 -7.68
C VAL A 610 20.26 -8.76 -7.72
N GLU A 611 21.11 -8.86 -8.75
CA GLU A 611 22.39 -8.14 -8.88
C GLU A 611 22.27 -6.62 -8.61
N ARG A 612 21.13 -6.00 -8.97
CA ARG A 612 20.89 -4.55 -8.80
C ARG A 612 19.58 -4.21 -8.08
N THR A 613 19.00 -5.17 -7.38
CA THR A 613 17.75 -4.94 -6.64
C THR A 613 17.89 -3.82 -5.62
N LYS A 614 16.84 -3.01 -5.52
CA LYS A 614 16.61 -1.98 -4.51
C LYS A 614 15.58 -2.42 -3.48
N PHE A 615 14.99 -3.60 -3.64
CA PHE A 615 14.09 -4.15 -2.64
C PHE A 615 14.86 -4.50 -1.34
N PRO A 616 14.48 -3.96 -0.16
CA PRO A 616 15.25 -4.12 1.08
C PRO A 616 15.54 -5.57 1.45
N CYS A 617 14.59 -6.50 1.22
CA CYS A 617 14.76 -7.89 1.63
C CYS A 617 15.79 -8.67 0.80
N TYR A 618 16.06 -8.26 -0.45
CA TYR A 618 17.11 -8.87 -1.29
C TYR A 618 18.40 -8.04 -1.35
N ALA A 619 18.43 -6.86 -0.72
CA ALA A 619 19.57 -5.96 -0.80
C ALA A 619 20.89 -6.62 -0.31
N ARG A 620 20.82 -7.46 0.73
CA ARG A 620 21.99 -8.21 1.26
C ARG A 620 22.55 -9.23 0.26
N MET A 621 21.71 -9.76 -0.63
CA MET A 621 22.11 -10.76 -1.63
C MET A 621 22.69 -10.12 -2.88
N SER A 622 22.36 -8.84 -3.15
CA SER A 622 22.74 -8.13 -4.38
C SER A 622 24.24 -8.17 -4.67
N GLY A 623 25.09 -7.90 -3.67
CA GLY A 623 26.55 -7.88 -3.84
C GLY A 623 27.12 -9.24 -4.26
N ILE A 624 26.66 -10.33 -3.65
CA ILE A 624 27.10 -11.70 -4.00
C ILE A 624 26.51 -12.10 -5.36
N ALA A 625 25.25 -11.78 -5.61
CA ALA A 625 24.60 -12.04 -6.90
C ALA A 625 25.33 -11.33 -8.04
N ALA A 626 25.78 -10.08 -7.86
CA ALA A 626 26.56 -9.33 -8.83
C ALA A 626 27.89 -9.99 -9.18
N GLN A 627 28.59 -10.55 -8.18
CA GLN A 627 29.85 -11.26 -8.40
C GLN A 627 29.62 -12.54 -9.22
N PHE A 628 28.62 -13.34 -8.85
CA PHE A 628 28.31 -14.58 -9.57
C PHE A 628 27.73 -14.35 -10.97
N ALA A 629 26.86 -13.36 -11.13
CA ALA A 629 26.23 -13.05 -12.40
C ALA A 629 27.21 -12.57 -13.48
N ARG A 630 28.44 -12.16 -13.11
CA ARG A 630 29.52 -11.82 -14.05
C ARG A 630 30.30 -13.04 -14.55
N ILE A 631 30.36 -14.11 -13.76
CA ILE A 631 31.14 -15.33 -14.08
C ILE A 631 30.25 -16.47 -14.59
N MET A 632 28.93 -16.36 -14.46
CA MET A 632 27.96 -17.27 -15.05
C MET A 632 27.93 -17.14 -16.58
N LYS A 633 27.83 -18.27 -17.29
CA LYS A 633 27.66 -18.26 -18.74
C LYS A 633 26.25 -17.80 -19.09
N LYS A 634 26.12 -16.82 -20.00
CA LYS A 634 24.79 -16.42 -20.50
C LYS A 634 24.16 -17.58 -21.27
N PRO A 635 22.88 -17.93 -21.02
CA PRO A 635 22.16 -18.92 -21.80
C PRO A 635 22.19 -18.58 -23.32
N PRO A 636 22.34 -19.57 -24.22
CA PRO A 636 22.38 -19.34 -25.66
C PRO A 636 21.10 -18.67 -26.17
N LEU A 637 21.25 -17.62 -26.99
CA LEU A 637 20.11 -16.89 -27.60
C LEU A 637 19.22 -17.75 -28.50
N SER A 638 19.75 -18.87 -29.02
CA SER A 638 19.03 -19.80 -29.90
C SER A 638 17.96 -20.63 -29.18
N GLN A 639 18.03 -20.74 -27.84
CA GLN A 639 17.06 -21.45 -27.01
C GLN A 639 16.33 -20.42 -26.15
N GLN A 640 15.23 -19.85 -26.65
CA GLN A 640 14.38 -18.93 -25.88
C GLN A 640 13.67 -19.68 -24.74
N ILE A 641 14.34 -19.89 -23.61
CA ILE A 641 13.78 -20.60 -22.45
C ILE A 641 12.86 -19.66 -21.66
N LEU A 642 11.60 -20.05 -21.48
CA LEU A 642 10.60 -19.26 -20.75
C LEU A 642 10.66 -19.43 -19.23
N THR A 643 11.24 -20.53 -18.74
CA THR A 643 11.38 -20.75 -17.30
C THR A 643 12.36 -19.74 -16.70
N GLY A 644 11.90 -18.95 -15.75
CA GLY A 644 12.68 -17.83 -15.22
C GLY A 644 12.07 -17.23 -13.95
N ASN A 645 12.90 -16.47 -13.23
CA ASN A 645 12.48 -15.65 -12.10
C ASN A 645 12.87 -14.21 -12.40
N TYR A 646 11.87 -13.38 -12.66
CA TYR A 646 12.05 -11.99 -13.06
C TYR A 646 11.58 -11.09 -11.93
N MET A 647 12.50 -10.33 -11.36
CA MET A 647 12.19 -9.32 -10.36
C MET A 647 12.46 -7.93 -10.93
N PHE A 648 11.50 -7.04 -10.78
CA PHE A 648 11.56 -5.64 -11.15
C PHE A 648 11.20 -4.80 -9.95
N ASP A 649 12.05 -3.84 -9.61
CA ASP A 649 11.82 -3.02 -8.46
C ASP A 649 12.36 -1.61 -8.67
N TYR A 650 11.78 -0.69 -7.90
CA TYR A 650 12.32 0.63 -7.72
C TYR A 650 12.21 1.04 -6.24
N GLN A 651 13.08 1.94 -5.82
CA GLN A 651 13.03 2.58 -4.51
C GLN A 651 13.41 4.06 -4.63
N ASP A 652 12.71 4.93 -3.89
CA ASP A 652 13.13 6.31 -3.66
C ASP A 652 14.33 6.31 -2.70
N SER A 653 15.47 6.82 -3.16
CA SER A 653 16.72 6.83 -2.37
C SER A 653 16.78 7.85 -1.23
N LYS A 654 15.84 8.79 -1.16
CA LYS A 654 15.73 9.79 -0.09
C LYS A 654 14.67 9.40 0.95
N ARG A 655 13.54 8.85 0.49
CA ARG A 655 12.31 8.59 1.28
C ARG A 655 12.08 7.12 1.61
N HIS A 656 12.78 6.23 0.93
CA HIS A 656 12.80 4.77 1.13
C HIS A 656 11.48 4.02 0.87
N PHE A 657 10.46 4.64 0.29
CA PHE A 657 9.32 3.88 -0.25
C PHE A 657 9.65 3.32 -1.64
N GLY A 658 8.94 2.28 -2.07
CA GLY A 658 9.15 1.66 -3.36
C GLY A 658 8.15 0.56 -3.69
N ALA A 659 8.33 -0.05 -4.86
CA ALA A 659 7.53 -1.18 -5.31
C ALA A 659 8.42 -2.31 -5.86
N PHE A 660 7.94 -3.53 -5.70
CA PHE A 660 8.58 -4.77 -6.12
C PHE A 660 7.58 -5.65 -6.84
N VAL A 661 7.94 -6.09 -8.04
CA VAL A 661 7.17 -7.04 -8.86
C VAL A 661 8.03 -8.25 -9.12
N GLN A 662 7.54 -9.44 -8.78
CA GLN A 662 8.19 -10.71 -9.07
C GLN A 662 7.30 -11.60 -9.92
N GLY A 663 7.83 -12.10 -11.02
CA GLY A 663 7.20 -13.13 -11.84
C GLY A 663 8.09 -14.37 -11.90
N ILE A 664 7.66 -15.44 -11.25
CA ILE A 664 8.24 -16.78 -11.43
C ILE A 664 7.43 -17.51 -12.48
N VAL A 665 8.08 -18.00 -13.53
CA VAL A 665 7.46 -18.80 -14.58
C VAL A 665 8.18 -20.14 -14.65
N VAL A 666 7.43 -21.23 -14.61
CA VAL A 666 7.93 -22.59 -14.81
C VAL A 666 7.28 -23.15 -16.07
N ALA A 667 8.11 -23.53 -17.03
CA ALA A 667 7.69 -24.10 -18.30
C ALA A 667 8.08 -25.57 -18.36
N ASN A 668 7.35 -26.32 -19.18
CA ASN A 668 7.67 -27.71 -19.46
C ASN A 668 9.07 -27.82 -20.08
N SER A 669 9.91 -28.69 -19.55
CA SER A 669 11.31 -28.84 -20.00
C SER A 669 11.47 -29.32 -21.46
N VAL A 670 10.41 -29.86 -22.07
CA VAL A 670 10.44 -30.40 -23.44
C VAL A 670 9.75 -29.46 -24.42
N THR A 671 8.55 -28.97 -24.08
CA THR A 671 7.77 -28.11 -24.98
C THR A 671 8.06 -26.62 -24.80
N ASN A 672 8.70 -26.24 -23.69
CA ASN A 672 8.94 -24.86 -23.27
C ASN A 672 7.65 -24.02 -23.12
N VAL A 673 6.49 -24.68 -22.99
CA VAL A 673 5.20 -24.03 -22.72
C VAL A 673 5.10 -23.74 -21.22
N PRO A 674 4.71 -22.52 -20.79
CA PRO A 674 4.49 -22.21 -19.37
C PRO A 674 3.38 -23.08 -18.78
N GLU A 675 3.68 -23.77 -17.68
CA GLU A 675 2.73 -24.61 -16.93
C GLU A 675 2.41 -24.01 -15.56
N MET A 676 3.27 -23.14 -15.02
CA MET A 676 3.02 -22.44 -13.76
C MET A 676 3.56 -21.01 -13.81
N ALA A 677 2.81 -20.09 -13.21
CA ALA A 677 3.20 -18.71 -12.99
C ALA A 677 2.87 -18.29 -11.54
N TYR A 678 3.81 -17.64 -10.87
CA TYR A 678 3.63 -17.01 -9.57
C TYR A 678 4.02 -15.54 -9.66
N ILE A 679 3.02 -14.66 -9.61
CA ILE A 679 3.19 -13.22 -9.74
C ILE A 679 2.95 -12.58 -8.37
N THR A 680 3.87 -11.76 -7.90
CA THR A 680 3.75 -11.00 -6.65
C THR A 680 3.97 -9.52 -6.91
N LEU A 681 3.09 -8.69 -6.36
CA LEU A 681 3.21 -7.23 -6.30
C LEU A 681 3.31 -6.83 -4.83
N ASN A 682 4.36 -6.08 -4.48
CA ASN A 682 4.57 -5.55 -3.15
C ASN A 682 4.92 -4.04 -3.23
N ASN A 683 4.12 -3.19 -2.58
CA ASN A 683 4.48 -1.79 -2.32
C ASN A 683 4.88 -1.66 -0.86
N HIS A 684 5.98 -0.95 -0.59
CA HIS A 684 6.54 -0.83 0.75
C HIS A 684 6.99 0.59 1.08
N GLY A 685 7.06 0.88 2.37
CA GLY A 685 7.59 2.14 2.90
C GLY A 685 7.55 2.17 4.42
N THR A 686 8.46 2.92 5.06
CA THR A 686 8.54 3.06 6.54
C THR A 686 8.59 1.70 7.28
N GLY A 687 9.27 0.72 6.70
CA GLY A 687 9.34 -0.65 7.22
C GLY A 687 8.04 -1.47 7.19
N LEU A 688 7.07 -1.11 6.36
CA LEU A 688 5.77 -1.80 6.22
C LEU A 688 5.56 -2.28 4.78
N ASP A 689 4.83 -3.40 4.64
CA ASP A 689 4.26 -3.88 3.37
C ASP A 689 2.89 -3.23 3.16
N LEU A 690 2.85 -2.07 2.50
CA LEU A 690 1.63 -1.26 2.28
C LEU A 690 0.62 -1.96 1.35
N ASN A 691 1.11 -2.73 0.38
CA ASN A 691 0.29 -3.57 -0.48
C ASN A 691 1.06 -4.86 -0.77
N HIS A 692 0.44 -6.03 -0.65
CA HIS A 692 1.09 -7.31 -0.93
C HIS A 692 0.04 -8.28 -1.50
N VAL A 693 0.06 -8.45 -2.82
CA VAL A 693 -0.87 -9.34 -3.54
C VAL A 693 -0.08 -10.31 -4.38
N SER A 694 -0.48 -11.58 -4.36
CA SER A 694 0.12 -12.62 -5.19
C SER A 694 -0.93 -13.45 -5.90
N ILE A 695 -0.60 -13.90 -7.10
CA ILE A 695 -1.42 -14.81 -7.90
C ILE A 695 -0.55 -15.99 -8.30
N TYR A 696 -0.96 -17.18 -7.89
CA TYR A 696 -0.42 -18.46 -8.34
C TYR A 696 -1.37 -19.06 -9.38
N ILE A 697 -0.85 -19.39 -10.55
CA ILE A 697 -1.58 -20.05 -11.63
C ILE A 697 -0.80 -21.29 -12.02
N LYS A 698 -1.46 -22.44 -12.07
CA LYS A 698 -0.90 -23.67 -12.65
C LYS A 698 -1.88 -24.24 -13.66
N GLY A 699 -1.38 -24.66 -14.81
CA GLY A 699 -2.19 -25.16 -15.90
C GLY A 699 -1.44 -26.19 -16.73
N GLU A 700 -1.85 -27.45 -16.63
CA GLU A 700 -1.35 -28.57 -17.43
C GLU A 700 -2.49 -29.19 -18.25
N GLY A 701 -2.18 -29.67 -19.45
CA GLY A 701 -3.17 -30.30 -20.34
C GLY A 701 -4.24 -29.35 -20.91
N ILE A 702 -4.24 -28.07 -20.51
CA ILE A 702 -5.23 -27.06 -20.93
C ILE A 702 -5.14 -26.78 -22.43
N LEU A 703 -3.94 -26.54 -22.96
CA LEU A 703 -3.76 -26.26 -24.38
C LEU A 703 -4.28 -27.40 -25.28
N PRO A 704 -3.95 -28.68 -25.01
CA PRO A 704 -4.57 -29.82 -25.68
C PRO A 704 -6.10 -29.95 -25.48
N ALA A 705 -6.63 -29.65 -24.29
CA ALA A 705 -8.05 -29.75 -24.02
C ALA A 705 -8.86 -28.64 -24.69
N ILE A 706 -8.30 -27.43 -24.75
CA ILE A 706 -8.80 -26.36 -25.61
C ILE A 706 -8.75 -26.89 -27.05
N SER A 707 -7.60 -27.43 -27.52
CA SER A 707 -7.36 -28.00 -28.88
C SER A 707 -8.32 -29.08 -29.35
N THR A 708 -8.81 -29.91 -28.44
CA THR A 708 -9.70 -31.04 -28.76
C THR A 708 -11.19 -30.68 -28.72
N ASN A 709 -11.58 -29.67 -27.93
CA ASN A 709 -12.95 -29.15 -27.87
C ASN A 709 -13.19 -27.97 -28.85
N PHE A 710 -12.29 -27.74 -29.82
CA PHE A 710 -12.33 -26.64 -30.80
C PHE A 710 -13.60 -26.59 -31.66
N ASN A 711 -14.24 -27.73 -31.89
CA ASN A 711 -15.39 -27.82 -32.80
C ASN A 711 -16.62 -27.04 -32.32
N GLU A 712 -16.68 -26.63 -31.05
CA GLU A 712 -17.79 -25.85 -30.49
C GLU A 712 -17.52 -24.33 -30.44
N LEU A 713 -16.34 -23.83 -30.86
CA LEU A 713 -15.95 -22.43 -30.75
C LEU A 713 -15.25 -21.90 -32.04
N PRO A 714 -15.99 -21.36 -33.03
CA PRO A 714 -15.44 -20.96 -34.34
C PRO A 714 -14.40 -19.83 -34.32
N SER A 715 -14.36 -19.02 -33.26
CA SER A 715 -13.52 -17.80 -33.18
C SER A 715 -12.06 -18.05 -32.78
N LEU A 716 -11.66 -19.29 -32.51
CA LEU A 716 -10.29 -19.65 -32.08
C LEU A 716 -9.44 -20.29 -33.18
N ALA A 717 -9.95 -20.42 -34.42
CA ALA A 717 -9.22 -21.00 -35.56
C ALA A 717 -7.85 -20.30 -35.83
N GLN A 718 -7.74 -19.00 -35.53
CA GLN A 718 -6.48 -18.25 -35.62
C GLN A 718 -5.40 -18.74 -34.63
N ILE A 719 -5.80 -19.26 -33.47
CA ILE A 719 -4.85 -19.82 -32.49
C ILE A 719 -4.26 -21.12 -33.03
N GLU A 720 -5.01 -21.92 -33.77
CA GLU A 720 -4.48 -23.14 -34.40
C GLU A 720 -3.39 -22.80 -35.43
N ASP A 721 -3.59 -21.75 -36.24
CA ASP A 721 -2.58 -21.26 -37.19
C ASP A 721 -1.33 -20.68 -36.49
N ILE A 722 -1.52 -19.95 -35.39
CA ILE A 722 -0.42 -19.46 -34.54
C ILE A 722 0.35 -20.64 -33.90
N LEU A 723 -0.36 -21.61 -33.34
CA LEU A 723 0.23 -22.82 -32.72
C LEU A 723 0.97 -23.68 -33.76
N LYS A 724 0.44 -23.78 -34.99
CA LYS A 724 1.10 -24.43 -36.14
C LYS A 724 2.35 -23.66 -36.59
N GLN A 725 2.29 -22.32 -36.62
CA GLN A 725 3.46 -21.46 -36.92
C GLN A 725 4.60 -21.68 -35.91
N PHE A 726 4.28 -21.89 -34.63
CA PHE A 726 5.27 -22.20 -33.60
C PHE A 726 5.88 -23.62 -33.68
N LYS A 727 5.48 -24.44 -34.67
CA LYS A 727 5.95 -25.84 -34.84
C LYS A 727 5.89 -26.66 -33.55
N MET A 728 4.93 -26.36 -32.67
CA MET A 728 4.79 -27.08 -31.40
C MET A 728 4.35 -28.52 -31.72
N LYS A 729 5.25 -29.48 -31.49
CA LYS A 729 4.94 -30.91 -31.65
C LYS A 729 3.82 -31.26 -30.67
N HIS A 730 2.63 -31.49 -31.20
CA HIS A 730 1.48 -31.93 -30.42
C HIS A 730 1.75 -33.33 -29.88
N LYS A 731 2.09 -33.43 -28.60
CA LYS A 731 2.04 -34.68 -27.83
C LYS A 731 0.82 -34.61 -26.94
N SER A 732 -0.08 -35.60 -27.05
CA SER A 732 -1.10 -35.84 -26.04
C SER A 732 -0.38 -36.09 -24.71
N GLY A 733 -0.59 -35.23 -23.72
CA GLY A 733 0.20 -35.31 -22.50
C GLY A 733 -0.51 -34.68 -21.32
N ASN A 734 -0.87 -35.53 -20.37
CA ASN A 734 -1.44 -35.26 -19.04
C ASN A 734 -2.93 -34.83 -19.03
N PRO A 735 -3.72 -35.33 -18.05
CA PRO A 735 -5.09 -34.89 -17.83
C PRO A 735 -5.13 -33.40 -17.48
N VAL A 736 -6.23 -32.71 -17.83
CA VAL A 736 -6.40 -31.30 -17.49
C VAL A 736 -6.34 -31.09 -15.99
N HIS A 737 -5.49 -30.15 -15.61
CA HIS A 737 -5.34 -29.70 -14.24
C HIS A 737 -5.03 -28.21 -14.24
N PHE A 738 -5.98 -27.42 -13.74
CA PHE A 738 -5.85 -25.98 -13.57
C PHE A 738 -6.05 -25.60 -12.11
N GLU A 739 -5.19 -24.71 -11.61
CA GLU A 739 -5.25 -24.16 -10.27
C GLU A 739 -5.05 -22.64 -10.33
N LEU A 740 -5.88 -21.91 -9.59
CA LEU A 740 -5.70 -20.49 -9.34
C LEU A 740 -5.78 -20.24 -7.84
N ILE A 741 -4.72 -19.66 -7.27
CA ILE A 741 -4.69 -19.26 -5.87
C ILE A 741 -4.35 -17.78 -5.79
N ALA A 742 -5.25 -16.98 -5.23
CA ALA A 742 -5.01 -15.58 -4.97
C ALA A 742 -4.62 -15.40 -3.49
N LYS A 743 -3.55 -14.63 -3.24
CA LYS A 743 -3.05 -14.33 -1.89
C LYS A 743 -3.05 -12.83 -1.63
N VAL A 744 -3.41 -12.44 -0.41
CA VAL A 744 -3.33 -11.08 0.13
C VAL A 744 -2.51 -11.15 1.42
N GLN A 745 -1.48 -10.31 1.57
CA GLN A 745 -0.53 -10.36 2.69
C GLN A 745 0.05 -11.78 2.91
N GLN A 746 0.38 -12.48 1.82
CA GLN A 746 0.86 -13.87 1.82
C GLN A 746 -0.13 -14.92 2.36
N LYS A 747 -1.41 -14.57 2.51
CA LYS A 747 -2.50 -15.48 2.92
C LYS A 747 -3.38 -15.79 1.72
N ALA A 748 -3.63 -17.07 1.44
CA ALA A 748 -4.61 -17.47 0.43
C ALA A 748 -6.01 -17.00 0.82
N VAL A 749 -6.67 -16.30 -0.10
CA VAL A 749 -8.05 -15.80 0.07
C VAL A 749 -9.03 -16.46 -0.89
N LEU A 750 -8.52 -17.02 -1.99
CA LEU A 750 -9.30 -17.73 -3.00
C LEU A 750 -8.47 -18.88 -3.55
N CYS A 751 -9.10 -20.05 -3.69
CA CYS A 751 -8.53 -21.20 -4.38
C CYS A 751 -9.57 -21.76 -5.36
N LEU A 752 -9.21 -21.90 -6.62
CA LEU A 752 -10.04 -22.51 -7.66
C LEU A 752 -9.26 -23.66 -8.30
N HIS A 753 -9.93 -24.79 -8.50
CA HIS A 753 -9.36 -25.94 -9.19
C HIS A 753 -10.33 -26.45 -10.26
N LEU A 754 -9.83 -26.65 -11.49
CA LEU A 754 -10.59 -27.24 -12.59
C LEU A 754 -9.86 -28.49 -13.08
N ASN A 755 -10.60 -29.60 -13.12
CA ASN A 755 -10.18 -30.88 -13.69
C ASN A 755 -10.84 -31.10 -15.06
N GLN A 756 -10.60 -32.24 -15.71
CA GLN A 756 -11.19 -32.53 -17.03
C GLN A 756 -12.72 -32.42 -17.07
N SER A 757 -13.44 -32.94 -16.06
CA SER A 757 -14.92 -32.91 -16.03
C SER A 757 -15.44 -31.49 -15.82
N ASN A 758 -14.91 -30.80 -14.82
CA ASN A 758 -15.34 -29.46 -14.45
C ASN A 758 -14.91 -28.44 -15.50
N LEU A 759 -13.83 -28.68 -16.24
CA LEU A 759 -13.39 -27.84 -17.36
C LEU A 759 -14.28 -28.03 -18.59
N VAL A 760 -14.74 -29.27 -18.88
CA VAL A 760 -15.76 -29.49 -19.91
C VAL A 760 -17.08 -28.87 -19.49
N ASP A 761 -17.50 -29.01 -18.23
CA ASP A 761 -18.71 -28.35 -17.73
C ASP A 761 -18.56 -26.83 -17.71
N ALA A 762 -17.37 -26.30 -17.37
CA ALA A 762 -17.07 -24.87 -17.43
C ALA A 762 -17.00 -24.38 -18.86
N PHE A 763 -16.47 -25.17 -19.81
CA PHE A 763 -16.47 -24.81 -21.23
C PHE A 763 -17.85 -24.96 -21.85
N LYS A 764 -18.64 -25.95 -21.44
CA LYS A 764 -20.03 -26.10 -21.82
C LYS A 764 -20.87 -24.98 -21.22
N TYR A 765 -20.59 -24.57 -19.99
CA TYR A 765 -21.17 -23.39 -19.37
C TYR A 765 -20.70 -22.13 -20.07
N ILE A 766 -19.43 -21.98 -20.43
CA ILE A 766 -18.90 -20.82 -21.17
C ILE A 766 -19.37 -20.82 -22.62
N SER A 767 -19.63 -21.97 -23.26
CA SER A 767 -20.14 -22.08 -24.62
C SER A 767 -21.64 -21.90 -24.64
N THR A 768 -22.38 -22.45 -23.66
CA THR A 768 -23.79 -22.13 -23.44
C THR A 768 -23.97 -20.73 -22.91
N LEU A 769 -23.03 -20.14 -22.16
CA LEU A 769 -22.97 -18.71 -21.87
C LEU A 769 -22.45 -17.98 -23.09
N LYS A 770 -21.65 -18.51 -24.00
CA LYS A 770 -21.30 -17.76 -25.19
C LYS A 770 -22.54 -17.68 -26.04
N GLU A 771 -23.24 -18.77 -26.29
CA GLU A 771 -24.53 -18.76 -26.95
C GLU A 771 -25.57 -18.00 -26.15
N SER A 772 -25.70 -18.18 -24.83
CA SER A 772 -26.74 -17.56 -24.01
C SER A 772 -26.36 -16.19 -23.47
N THR A 773 -25.11 -15.87 -23.17
CA THR A 773 -24.62 -14.51 -22.85
C THR A 773 -24.27 -13.71 -24.06
N TYR A 774 -23.82 -14.26 -25.19
CA TYR A 774 -23.83 -13.49 -26.45
C TYR A 774 -25.26 -13.28 -26.89
N HIS A 775 -26.16 -14.27 -26.79
CA HIS A 775 -27.59 -14.05 -27.09
C HIS A 775 -28.26 -13.18 -26.01
N VAL A 776 -28.02 -13.32 -24.71
CA VAL A 776 -28.49 -12.37 -23.66
C VAL A 776 -27.84 -11.00 -23.88
N TYR A 777 -26.60 -10.94 -24.34
CA TYR A 777 -25.93 -9.69 -24.63
C TYR A 777 -26.44 -9.05 -25.92
N GLU A 778 -26.81 -9.84 -26.91
CA GLU A 778 -27.40 -9.44 -28.18
C GLU A 778 -28.91 -9.29 -28.10
N THR A 779 -29.61 -9.79 -27.08
CA THR A 779 -31.09 -9.80 -27.09
C THR A 779 -31.73 -9.31 -25.80
N MET A 780 -31.00 -9.23 -24.68
CA MET A 780 -31.55 -8.82 -23.39
C MET A 780 -30.91 -7.54 -22.88
N GLU A 781 -31.75 -6.64 -22.40
CA GLU A 781 -31.33 -5.45 -21.68
C GLU A 781 -31.02 -5.81 -20.22
N PHE A 782 -29.90 -5.31 -19.70
CA PHE A 782 -29.56 -5.46 -18.29
C PHE A 782 -28.93 -4.20 -17.73
N HIS A 783 -28.95 -4.05 -16.40
CA HIS A 783 -28.27 -2.99 -15.70
C HIS A 783 -27.21 -3.58 -14.77
N VAL A 784 -26.18 -2.79 -14.50
CA VAL A 784 -25.15 -3.10 -13.51
C VAL A 784 -25.19 -2.05 -12.42
N ASN A 785 -25.12 -2.51 -11.18
CA ASN A 785 -25.05 -1.67 -10.00
C ASN A 785 -24.09 -2.31 -8.98
N GLN A 786 -22.83 -1.86 -8.99
CA GLN A 786 -21.80 -2.43 -8.13
C GLN A 786 -21.03 -1.33 -7.42
N GLN A 787 -20.91 -1.46 -6.10
CA GLN A 787 -20.11 -0.59 -5.25
C GLN A 787 -19.10 -1.41 -4.47
N ARG A 788 -17.92 -0.84 -4.22
CA ARG A 788 -16.87 -1.43 -3.40
C ARG A 788 -16.35 -0.39 -2.43
N ILE A 789 -16.41 -0.69 -1.13
CA ILE A 789 -15.78 0.11 -0.09
C ILE A 789 -14.56 -0.67 0.40
N HIS A 790 -13.39 -0.04 0.30
CA HIS A 790 -12.14 -0.67 0.69
C HIS A 790 -11.32 0.25 1.61
N VAL A 791 -10.75 -0.30 2.67
CA VAL A 791 -9.83 0.41 3.57
C VAL A 791 -8.43 -0.17 3.38
N PRO A 792 -7.65 0.29 2.38
CA PRO A 792 -6.34 -0.30 2.07
C PRO A 792 -5.27 -0.05 3.12
N LEU A 793 -5.40 1.02 3.91
CA LEU A 793 -4.43 1.39 4.94
C LEU A 793 -5.16 1.86 6.19
N THR A 794 -4.81 1.28 7.33
CA THR A 794 -5.13 1.81 8.64
C THR A 794 -3.97 1.50 9.56
N MET A 795 -3.43 2.55 10.15
CA MET A 795 -2.41 2.51 11.17
C MET A 795 -2.84 3.46 12.26
N GLU A 796 -2.85 2.99 13.50
CA GLU A 796 -3.23 3.78 14.65
C GLU A 796 -2.23 3.54 15.77
N SER A 797 -1.82 4.61 16.45
CA SER A 797 -1.06 4.54 17.68
C SER A 797 -1.65 5.48 18.71
N VAL A 798 -1.89 4.96 19.91
CA VAL A 798 -2.27 5.75 21.08
C VAL A 798 -1.03 5.93 21.94
N GLN A 799 -0.72 7.19 22.20
CA GLN A 799 0.47 7.62 22.94
C GLN A 799 0.06 8.46 24.14
N VAL A 800 0.83 8.36 25.22
CA VAL A 800 0.65 9.20 26.42
C VAL A 800 1.36 10.54 26.23
N THR A 801 0.72 11.62 26.68
CA THR A 801 1.26 12.99 26.68
C THR A 801 1.74 13.41 28.06
N ASP A 802 2.58 14.45 28.12
CA ASP A 802 3.03 15.01 29.40
C ASP A 802 1.87 15.50 30.26
N LEU A 803 0.71 15.87 29.70
CA LEU A 803 -0.49 16.31 30.46
C LEU A 803 -1.24 15.15 31.15
N GLY A 804 -0.84 13.90 30.91
CA GLY A 804 -1.61 12.73 31.34
C GLY A 804 -2.88 12.52 30.51
N THR A 805 -2.88 12.99 29.25
CA THR A 805 -3.95 12.73 28.28
C THR A 805 -3.47 11.75 27.20
N ASN A 806 -4.42 11.20 26.45
CA ASN A 806 -4.14 10.34 25.31
C ASN A 806 -4.05 11.18 24.04
N VAL A 807 -3.06 10.88 23.19
CA VAL A 807 -3.04 11.34 21.81
C VAL A 807 -3.18 10.15 20.89
N ARG A 808 -4.01 10.29 19.86
CA ARG A 808 -4.14 9.32 18.78
C ARG A 808 -3.40 9.84 17.56
N VAL A 809 -2.47 9.04 17.07
CA VAL A 809 -1.78 9.22 15.79
C VAL A 809 -2.39 8.21 14.84
N ALA A 810 -2.93 8.64 13.70
CA ALA A 810 -3.57 7.73 12.77
C ALA A 810 -3.26 8.08 11.31
N VAL A 811 -3.08 7.04 10.50
CA VAL A 811 -3.03 7.11 9.03
C VAL A 811 -4.10 6.18 8.49
N ILE A 812 -5.07 6.74 7.77
CA ILE A 812 -6.24 6.01 7.28
C ILE A 812 -6.41 6.33 5.80
N ALA A 813 -6.55 5.30 4.97
CA ALA A 813 -6.99 5.45 3.59
C ALA A 813 -8.29 4.68 3.38
N THR A 814 -9.25 5.32 2.71
CA THR A 814 -10.53 4.73 2.33
C THR A 814 -10.74 4.90 0.83
N SER A 815 -11.41 3.96 0.19
CA SER A 815 -11.82 4.10 -1.20
C SER A 815 -13.26 3.63 -1.43
N LEU A 816 -13.93 4.31 -2.36
CA LEU A 816 -15.21 3.93 -2.92
C LEU A 816 -15.04 3.83 -4.43
N PHE A 817 -15.26 2.63 -4.96
CA PHE A 817 -15.42 2.40 -6.38
C PHE A 817 -16.88 2.11 -6.69
N SER A 818 -17.40 2.64 -7.80
CA SER A 818 -18.76 2.40 -8.26
C SER A 818 -18.79 2.21 -9.77
N MET A 819 -19.50 1.17 -10.21
CA MET A 819 -19.83 0.90 -11.61
C MET A 819 -21.35 0.82 -11.75
N ARG A 820 -21.92 1.73 -12.55
CA ARG A 820 -23.37 1.89 -12.68
C ARG A 820 -23.75 2.13 -14.13
N GLY A 821 -24.66 1.35 -14.69
CA GLY A 821 -25.00 1.51 -16.10
C GLY A 821 -26.05 0.57 -16.62
N ASN A 822 -26.52 0.86 -17.83
CA ASN A 822 -27.50 0.10 -18.58
C ASN A 822 -26.90 -0.33 -19.93
N PHE A 823 -27.25 -1.54 -20.33
CA PHE A 823 -26.81 -2.15 -21.56
C PHE A 823 -28.06 -2.42 -22.40
N THR A 824 -28.32 -1.61 -23.42
CA THR A 824 -29.55 -1.67 -24.22
C THR A 824 -29.30 -2.20 -25.62
N HIS A 825 -30.22 -3.02 -26.12
CA HIS A 825 -30.10 -3.67 -27.41
C HIS A 825 -30.99 -2.99 -28.47
N PHE A 826 -30.53 -2.90 -29.71
CA PHE A 826 -31.32 -2.48 -30.87
C PHE A 826 -31.00 -3.35 -32.10
N LEU A 827 -31.86 -3.32 -33.12
CA LEU A 827 -31.92 -4.28 -34.25
C LEU A 827 -30.56 -4.69 -34.92
N HIS A 828 -29.50 -3.90 -34.77
CA HIS A 828 -28.22 -4.04 -35.46
C HIS A 828 -26.98 -3.73 -34.58
N GLY A 829 -27.14 -3.69 -33.26
CA GLY A 829 -26.05 -3.38 -32.34
C GLY A 829 -26.49 -3.21 -30.89
N ARG A 830 -25.56 -2.74 -30.06
CA ARG A 830 -25.79 -2.54 -28.63
C ARG A 830 -25.23 -1.22 -28.16
N ASN A 831 -26.00 -0.48 -27.37
CA ASN A 831 -25.52 0.67 -26.64
C ASN A 831 -25.13 0.25 -25.22
N ASN A 832 -23.88 0.51 -24.86
CA ASN A 832 -23.31 0.22 -23.55
C ASN A 832 -23.07 1.55 -22.84
N HIS A 833 -23.95 1.89 -21.90
CA HIS A 833 -23.86 3.11 -21.14
C HIS A 833 -23.57 2.79 -19.67
N PHE A 834 -22.35 3.02 -19.20
CA PHE A 834 -22.01 2.87 -17.80
C PHE A 834 -21.05 3.95 -17.31
N ILE A 835 -21.12 4.24 -16.03
CA ILE A 835 -20.34 5.26 -15.35
C ILE A 835 -19.44 4.56 -14.35
N LEU A 836 -18.14 4.79 -14.49
CA LEU A 836 -17.13 4.42 -13.51
C LEU A 836 -16.82 5.64 -12.66
N ARG A 837 -16.95 5.48 -11.34
CA ARG A 837 -16.56 6.50 -10.36
C ARG A 837 -15.65 5.88 -9.33
N THR A 838 -14.57 6.58 -9.01
CA THR A 838 -13.69 6.22 -7.91
C THR A 838 -13.44 7.43 -7.02
N SER A 839 -13.35 7.21 -5.72
CA SER A 839 -12.94 8.19 -4.74
C SER A 839 -12.01 7.51 -3.76
N ILE A 840 -10.80 8.02 -3.61
CA ILE A 840 -9.80 7.57 -2.66
C ILE A 840 -9.52 8.75 -1.75
N GLN A 841 -9.62 8.54 -0.44
CA GLN A 841 -9.32 9.54 0.58
C GLN A 841 -8.30 8.99 1.55
N GLY A 842 -7.15 9.66 1.67
CA GLY A 842 -6.16 9.42 2.71
C GLY A 842 -6.21 10.52 3.76
N THR A 843 -5.97 10.17 5.01
CA THR A 843 -5.91 11.13 6.11
C THR A 843 -4.84 10.71 7.10
N GLU A 844 -3.90 11.61 7.34
CA GLU A 844 -2.91 11.53 8.42
C GLU A 844 -3.34 12.52 9.49
N MET A 845 -3.34 12.10 10.75
CA MET A 845 -3.76 12.97 11.84
C MET A 845 -3.02 12.69 13.13
N ILE A 846 -2.81 13.76 13.90
CA ILE A 846 -2.53 13.72 15.33
C ILE A 846 -3.67 14.43 16.04
N GLU A 847 -4.33 13.75 16.96
CA GLU A 847 -5.50 14.29 17.66
C GLU A 847 -5.47 14.01 19.15
N ASN A 848 -5.83 15.03 19.93
CA ASN A 848 -5.89 15.01 21.38
C ASN A 848 -7.32 15.33 21.83
N TYR A 849 -7.84 14.54 22.77
CA TYR A 849 -9.15 14.75 23.33
C TYR A 849 -9.08 15.70 24.53
N ASN A 850 -9.82 16.80 24.48
CA ASN A 850 -10.06 17.72 25.59
C ASN A 850 -11.25 17.22 26.42
N PRO A 851 -10.99 16.67 27.62
CA PRO A 851 -12.03 16.04 28.39
C PRO A 851 -12.89 17.10 29.12
N LEU A 852 -12.43 18.34 29.33
CA LEU A 852 -13.17 19.37 30.08
C LEU A 852 -14.41 19.86 29.34
N ASN A 853 -14.29 20.01 28.01
CA ASN A 853 -15.36 20.54 27.16
C ASN A 853 -15.89 19.51 26.15
N ASP A 854 -15.38 18.28 26.15
CA ASP A 854 -15.75 17.23 25.17
C ASP A 854 -15.48 17.66 23.72
N PHE A 855 -14.26 18.15 23.47
CA PHE A 855 -13.78 18.55 22.14
C PHE A 855 -12.54 17.75 21.74
N TRP A 856 -12.38 17.54 20.45
CA TRP A 856 -11.22 16.93 19.83
C TRP A 856 -10.41 18.00 19.14
N HIS A 857 -9.13 18.11 19.46
CA HIS A 857 -8.20 19.03 18.83
C HIS A 857 -7.24 18.24 17.96
N ALA A 858 -7.18 18.56 16.66
CA ALA A 858 -6.38 17.78 15.73
C ALA A 858 -5.62 18.64 14.73
N ALA A 859 -4.50 18.10 14.28
CA ALA A 859 -3.84 18.51 13.06
C ALA A 859 -3.92 17.37 12.05
N ILE A 860 -4.34 17.71 10.83
CA ILE A 860 -4.77 16.74 9.83
C ILE A 860 -4.19 17.12 8.47
N ARG A 861 -3.59 16.14 7.81
CA ARG A 861 -3.28 16.16 6.38
C ARG A 861 -4.25 15.26 5.66
N SER A 862 -5.04 15.84 4.76
CA SER A 862 -6.05 15.12 3.97
C SER A 862 -5.65 15.11 2.51
N GLN A 863 -5.66 13.93 1.90
CA GLN A 863 -5.45 13.73 0.47
C GLN A 863 -6.65 13.05 -0.15
N SER A 864 -6.95 13.41 -1.39
CA SER A 864 -8.11 12.90 -2.11
C SER A 864 -7.79 12.73 -3.58
N VAL A 865 -8.27 11.64 -4.18
CA VAL A 865 -8.23 11.37 -5.61
C VAL A 865 -9.61 10.92 -6.04
N HIS A 866 -10.24 11.67 -6.93
CA HIS A 866 -11.55 11.36 -7.49
C HIS A 866 -11.40 11.12 -8.98
N GLY A 867 -12.11 10.13 -9.49
CA GLY A 867 -12.17 9.81 -10.91
C GLY A 867 -13.59 9.65 -11.37
N TYR A 868 -13.87 10.16 -12.57
CA TYR A 868 -15.16 10.05 -13.23
C TYR A 868 -14.91 9.71 -14.70
N LEU A 869 -15.42 8.56 -15.13
CA LEU A 869 -15.31 8.06 -16.50
C LEU A 869 -16.67 7.51 -16.97
N PRO A 870 -17.46 8.30 -17.72
CA PRO A 870 -18.64 7.82 -18.40
C PRO A 870 -18.21 7.12 -19.69
N VAL A 871 -18.71 5.92 -19.88
CA VAL A 871 -18.53 5.14 -21.11
C VAL A 871 -19.91 5.03 -21.77
N ASN A 872 -20.08 5.69 -22.90
CA ASN A 872 -21.28 5.60 -23.73
C ASN A 872 -20.86 5.13 -25.13
N VAL A 873 -20.79 3.82 -25.27
CA VAL A 873 -20.24 3.16 -26.44
C VAL A 873 -21.29 2.30 -27.11
N THR A 874 -21.57 2.59 -28.37
CA THR A 874 -22.38 1.75 -29.23
C THR A 874 -21.49 0.89 -30.12
N PHE A 875 -21.84 -0.39 -30.22
CA PHE A 875 -21.14 -1.34 -31.04
C PHE A 875 -22.13 -2.03 -31.99
N GLY A 876 -21.79 -2.20 -33.27
CA GLY A 876 -22.68 -2.85 -34.24
C GLY A 876 -21.96 -3.50 -35.42
N PHE A 877 -22.69 -4.36 -36.12
CA PHE A 877 -22.15 -5.26 -37.17
C PHE A 877 -22.88 -5.18 -38.53
N HIS A 878 -23.85 -4.28 -38.69
CA HIS A 878 -24.68 -4.27 -39.89
C HIS A 878 -23.98 -3.59 -41.09
N GLU A 879 -23.73 -4.37 -42.16
CA GLU A 879 -22.98 -4.02 -43.39
C GLU A 879 -21.50 -3.66 -43.21
N THR A 880 -21.12 -3.02 -42.10
CA THR A 880 -19.75 -2.69 -41.70
C THR A 880 -19.58 -2.87 -40.18
N LEU A 881 -18.38 -3.24 -39.74
CA LEU A 881 -18.06 -3.29 -38.30
C LEU A 881 -17.92 -1.85 -37.81
N PHE A 882 -18.70 -1.44 -36.81
CA PHE A 882 -18.56 -0.10 -36.25
C PHE A 882 -18.56 -0.04 -34.73
N PHE A 883 -17.83 0.94 -34.23
CA PHE A 883 -17.80 1.37 -32.85
C PHE A 883 -18.11 2.86 -32.84
N SER A 884 -19.13 3.30 -32.11
CA SER A 884 -19.37 4.71 -31.87
C SER A 884 -19.31 5.07 -30.39
N TYR A 885 -18.72 6.21 -30.12
CA TYR A 885 -18.64 6.80 -28.80
C TYR A 885 -19.38 8.14 -28.82
N ASN A 886 -20.33 8.30 -27.91
CA ASN A 886 -21.08 9.55 -27.77
C ASN A 886 -20.41 10.42 -26.72
N THR A 887 -20.06 11.64 -27.09
CA THR A 887 -19.43 12.59 -26.16
C THR A 887 -20.43 13.03 -25.09
N PRO A 888 -19.96 13.27 -23.85
CA PRO A 888 -20.82 13.78 -22.78
C PRO A 888 -21.46 15.12 -23.15
N GLU A 889 -22.71 15.33 -22.72
CA GLU A 889 -23.41 16.61 -22.88
C GLU A 889 -22.87 17.69 -21.93
N GLU A 890 -23.27 18.95 -22.15
CA GLU A 890 -23.04 20.08 -21.23
C GLU A 890 -21.57 20.37 -20.87
N LYS A 891 -20.61 19.92 -21.69
CA LYS A 891 -19.16 20.04 -21.41
C LYS A 891 -18.73 19.40 -20.09
N LEU A 892 -19.34 18.27 -19.73
CA LEU A 892 -18.94 17.53 -18.54
C LEU A 892 -17.48 17.10 -18.63
N LYS A 893 -16.70 17.47 -17.61
CA LYS A 893 -15.31 17.06 -17.48
C LYS A 893 -15.19 15.61 -17.03
N VAL A 894 -14.38 14.87 -17.74
CA VAL A 894 -14.07 13.45 -17.52
C VAL A 894 -12.59 13.31 -17.17
N GLY A 895 -12.23 12.46 -16.21
CA GLY A 895 -10.81 12.26 -15.88
C GLY A 895 -10.55 12.02 -14.40
N LEU A 896 -9.48 12.64 -13.89
CA LEU A 896 -9.00 12.51 -12.52
C LEU A 896 -8.77 13.89 -11.91
N ILE A 897 -9.15 14.04 -10.65
CA ILE A 897 -8.84 15.20 -9.84
C ILE A 897 -8.24 14.73 -8.52
N ALA A 898 -7.07 15.27 -8.18
CA ALA A 898 -6.38 15.02 -6.93
C ALA A 898 -6.22 16.32 -6.16
N HIS A 899 -6.36 16.26 -4.84
CA HIS A 899 -6.17 17.42 -3.98
C HIS A 899 -5.61 17.01 -2.63
N VAL A 900 -4.64 17.79 -2.12
CA VAL A 900 -4.11 17.68 -0.77
C VAL A 900 -4.39 18.97 0.00
N ARG A 901 -4.72 18.86 1.28
CA ARG A 901 -4.81 20.00 2.19
C ARG A 901 -4.28 19.65 3.57
N THR A 902 -3.59 20.61 4.18
CA THR A 902 -3.15 20.54 5.58
C THR A 902 -4.00 21.50 6.41
N SER A 903 -4.60 21.03 7.49
CA SER A 903 -5.51 21.82 8.33
C SER A 903 -5.43 21.46 9.80
N THR A 904 -5.86 22.37 10.66
CA THR A 904 -6.11 22.14 12.08
C THR A 904 -7.60 22.30 12.36
N ASN A 905 -8.16 21.43 13.21
CA ASN A 905 -9.58 21.48 13.50
C ASN A 905 -9.94 21.21 14.96
N ILE A 906 -11.17 21.60 15.29
CA ILE A 906 -11.85 21.26 16.54
C ILE A 906 -13.11 20.48 16.17
N ARG A 907 -13.25 19.24 16.67
CA ARG A 907 -14.41 18.37 16.45
C ARG A 907 -15.15 18.13 17.76
N GLY A 908 -16.46 17.95 17.70
CA GLY A 908 -17.28 17.66 18.89
C GLY A 908 -18.78 17.83 18.63
N PHE A 909 -19.62 17.36 19.55
CA PHE A 909 -21.07 17.50 19.43
C PHE A 909 -21.52 18.96 19.50
N LYS A 910 -22.34 19.40 18.53
CA LYS A 910 -22.85 20.78 18.40
C LYS A 910 -21.74 21.86 18.43
N ILE A 911 -20.58 21.57 17.82
CA ILE A 911 -19.36 22.39 17.87
C ILE A 911 -19.60 23.88 17.58
N LYS A 912 -20.32 24.23 16.51
CA LYS A 912 -20.53 25.64 16.11
C LYS A 912 -21.17 26.50 17.21
N SER A 913 -22.07 25.93 18.00
CA SER A 913 -22.73 26.63 19.11
C SER A 913 -21.84 26.73 20.34
N ARG A 914 -21.19 25.61 20.72
CA ARG A 914 -20.35 25.53 21.93
C ARG A 914 -19.00 26.23 21.77
N LEU A 915 -18.42 26.22 20.57
CA LEU A 915 -17.17 26.92 20.27
C LEU A 915 -17.39 28.43 20.33
N LYS A 916 -18.48 28.96 19.76
CA LYS A 916 -18.80 30.40 19.82
C LYS A 916 -18.96 30.92 21.25
N SER A 917 -19.47 30.12 22.18
CA SER A 917 -19.56 30.52 23.59
C SER A 917 -18.21 30.53 24.31
N ILE A 918 -17.24 29.73 23.86
CA ILE A 918 -15.92 29.62 24.52
C ILE A 918 -14.89 30.53 23.86
N CYS A 919 -14.85 30.55 22.52
CA CYS A 919 -13.97 31.38 21.72
C CYS A 919 -14.72 31.94 20.49
N PRO A 920 -15.24 33.18 20.57
CA PRO A 920 -16.00 33.79 19.48
C PRO A 920 -15.23 33.96 18.17
N ASN A 921 -13.91 34.12 18.25
CA ASN A 921 -13.03 34.34 17.10
C ASN A 921 -12.41 33.05 16.53
N CYS A 922 -12.66 31.89 17.17
CA CYS A 922 -12.10 30.62 16.72
C CYS A 922 -12.94 30.00 15.61
N THR A 923 -12.27 29.44 14.60
CA THR A 923 -12.91 28.60 13.59
C THR A 923 -12.79 27.13 13.96
N ASP A 924 -13.80 26.33 13.59
CA ASP A 924 -13.80 24.88 13.78
C ASP A 924 -12.82 24.17 12.82
N LEU A 925 -12.57 24.74 11.63
CA LEU A 925 -11.57 24.28 10.66
C LEU A 925 -10.70 25.45 10.23
N TYR A 926 -9.39 25.25 10.19
CA TYR A 926 -8.41 26.22 9.69
C TYR A 926 -7.45 25.53 8.71
N ASN A 927 -7.41 25.99 7.45
CA ASN A 927 -6.48 25.47 6.45
C ASN A 927 -5.15 26.21 6.56
N ALA A 928 -4.06 25.47 6.79
CA ALA A 928 -2.73 26.03 6.92
C ALA A 928 -2.24 26.55 5.55
N ARG A 929 -1.92 27.84 5.48
CA ARG A 929 -1.48 28.56 4.27
C ARG A 929 -0.31 29.49 4.62
N ARG A 930 0.70 29.64 3.73
CA ARG A 930 1.80 30.61 3.88
C ARG A 930 1.30 32.04 3.85
N SER A 931 0.29 32.32 3.04
CA SER A 931 -0.27 33.66 2.86
C SER A 931 -1.79 33.59 2.85
N PRO A 932 -2.44 33.54 4.04
CA PRO A 932 -3.88 33.34 4.16
C PRO A 932 -4.73 34.44 3.49
N GLU A 933 -4.19 35.66 3.35
CA GLU A 933 -4.85 36.80 2.69
C GLU A 933 -4.79 36.76 1.15
N LYS A 934 -3.94 35.91 0.57
CA LYS A 934 -3.75 35.84 -0.89
C LYS A 934 -4.72 34.85 -1.52
N GLU A 935 -5.45 35.28 -2.55
CA GLU A 935 -6.29 34.38 -3.33
C GLU A 935 -5.44 33.32 -4.03
N THR A 936 -5.84 32.05 -3.90
CA THR A 936 -5.25 30.92 -4.60
C THR A 936 -5.62 30.97 -6.08
N LYS A 937 -4.64 30.89 -6.97
CA LYS A 937 -4.87 30.94 -8.43
C LYS A 937 -4.87 29.56 -9.04
N SER A 938 -5.74 29.39 -10.03
CA SER A 938 -5.68 28.24 -10.93
C SER A 938 -4.68 28.51 -12.07
N LYS A 939 -3.80 27.56 -12.36
CA LYS A 939 -2.86 27.63 -13.49
C LYS A 939 -2.99 26.40 -14.37
N THR A 940 -3.26 26.62 -15.65
CA THR A 940 -3.25 25.56 -16.67
C THR A 940 -1.80 25.27 -17.08
N LEU A 941 -1.35 24.03 -16.90
CA LEU A 941 0.00 23.58 -17.24
C LEU A 941 0.09 23.20 -18.72
N TYR A 942 -0.86 22.37 -19.17
CA TYR A 942 -0.99 21.94 -20.56
C TYR A 942 -2.46 22.00 -20.97
N ASN A 943 -2.71 22.45 -22.19
CA ASN A 943 -4.02 22.42 -22.79
C ASN A 943 -3.84 22.16 -24.28
N PHE A 944 -4.30 21.02 -24.77
CA PHE A 944 -4.26 20.72 -26.19
C PHE A 944 -5.60 20.17 -26.66
N GLU A 945 -6.06 20.72 -27.79
CA GLU A 945 -7.28 20.26 -28.42
C GLU A 945 -6.99 18.97 -29.21
N VAL A 946 -7.90 18.02 -29.11
CA VAL A 946 -7.98 16.81 -29.93
C VAL A 946 -9.30 16.87 -30.69
N PRO A 947 -9.40 17.69 -31.76
CA PRO A 947 -10.67 17.93 -32.44
C PRO A 947 -11.29 16.68 -33.07
N GLU A 948 -10.47 15.66 -33.37
CA GLU A 948 -10.90 14.35 -33.87
C GLU A 948 -11.78 13.60 -32.88
N LEU A 949 -11.52 13.77 -31.58
CA LEU A 949 -12.28 13.16 -30.49
C LEU A 949 -13.25 14.14 -29.82
N GLU A 950 -13.47 15.32 -30.44
CA GLU A 950 -14.19 16.46 -29.84
C GLU A 950 -13.70 16.78 -28.41
N GLY A 951 -12.45 16.52 -28.10
CA GLY A 951 -11.93 16.59 -26.74
C GLY A 951 -10.91 17.71 -26.60
N VAL A 952 -10.91 18.36 -25.45
CA VAL A 952 -9.82 19.20 -24.96
C VAL A 952 -9.18 18.46 -23.81
N PHE A 953 -7.92 18.07 -23.96
CA PHE A 953 -7.15 17.53 -22.85
C PHE A 953 -6.51 18.68 -22.08
N GLY A 954 -6.87 18.81 -20.81
CA GLY A 954 -6.34 19.81 -19.91
C GLY A 954 -5.62 19.18 -18.73
N LEU A 955 -4.45 19.73 -18.40
CA LEU A 955 -3.79 19.54 -17.12
C LEU A 955 -3.72 20.89 -16.39
N LYS A 956 -4.37 20.97 -15.23
CA LYS A 956 -4.54 22.21 -14.48
C LYS A 956 -4.19 22.01 -13.02
N THR A 957 -3.54 23.00 -12.43
CA THR A 957 -3.35 23.12 -10.98
C THR A 957 -4.33 24.14 -10.41
N PHE A 958 -4.84 23.88 -9.20
CA PHE A 958 -5.84 24.73 -8.54
C PHE A 958 -5.70 24.69 -7.02
N ASP A 959 -6.22 25.70 -6.32
CA ASP A 959 -6.06 25.90 -4.86
C ASP A 959 -4.59 25.87 -4.37
N CYS A 960 -3.63 26.14 -5.26
CA CYS A 960 -2.20 26.17 -4.94
C CYS A 960 -1.74 27.60 -4.64
N GLU A 961 -0.77 27.75 -3.74
CA GLU A 961 -0.13 29.04 -3.48
C GLU A 961 0.84 29.43 -4.62
N ASP A 962 0.99 30.74 -4.91
CA ASP A 962 1.65 31.37 -6.08
C ASP A 962 3.15 31.04 -6.33
N ARG A 963 3.68 30.01 -5.65
CA ARG A 963 4.99 29.39 -5.88
C ARG A 963 4.85 27.86 -5.83
N SER A 964 3.92 27.29 -6.60
CA SER A 964 3.79 25.84 -6.63
C SER A 964 5.08 25.24 -7.19
N LEU A 965 5.81 24.52 -6.32
CA LEU A 965 7.02 23.73 -6.56
C LEU A 965 6.83 22.62 -7.64
N PHE A 966 5.71 22.64 -8.36
CA PHE A 966 5.18 21.54 -9.16
C PHE A 966 5.92 21.29 -10.46
N GLU A 967 6.39 22.32 -11.17
CA GLU A 967 6.82 22.14 -12.57
C GLU A 967 8.28 21.69 -12.71
N GLU A 968 9.26 22.38 -12.10
CA GLU A 968 10.68 22.03 -12.28
C GLU A 968 11.27 21.22 -11.12
N SER A 969 10.80 21.42 -9.88
CA SER A 969 11.43 20.79 -8.71
C SER A 969 10.94 19.37 -8.44
N MET A 970 9.65 19.06 -8.65
CA MET A 970 9.09 17.72 -8.37
C MET A 970 9.60 16.67 -9.37
N ILE A 971 9.55 16.97 -10.67
CA ILE A 971 10.04 16.06 -11.72
C ILE A 971 11.54 15.81 -11.52
N SER A 972 12.33 16.87 -11.30
CA SER A 972 13.75 16.76 -10.99
C SER A 972 14.00 15.95 -9.72
N ASP A 973 13.21 16.17 -8.67
CA ASP A 973 13.38 15.46 -7.40
C ASP A 973 13.09 13.96 -7.53
N VAL A 974 11.96 13.58 -8.16
CA VAL A 974 11.61 12.18 -8.45
C VAL A 974 12.68 11.52 -9.31
N LEU A 975 13.11 12.16 -10.40
CA LEU A 975 14.16 11.65 -11.28
C LEU A 975 15.50 11.48 -10.55
N SER A 976 15.85 12.43 -9.66
CA SER A 976 17.09 12.37 -8.88
C SER A 976 17.08 11.28 -7.80
N ALA A 977 15.90 10.98 -7.25
CA ALA A 977 15.72 10.02 -6.18
C ALA A 977 15.45 8.59 -6.70
N HIS A 978 14.96 8.45 -7.93
CA HIS A 978 14.58 7.17 -8.53
C HIS A 978 15.78 6.24 -8.70
N GLN A 979 15.69 5.07 -8.07
CA GLN A 979 16.60 3.96 -8.32
C GLN A 979 15.79 2.75 -8.70
N SER A 980 16.10 2.12 -9.84
CA SER A 980 15.47 0.88 -10.27
C SER A 980 16.49 -0.14 -10.73
N ASN A 981 16.08 -1.41 -10.73
CA ASN A 981 16.92 -2.52 -11.16
C ASN A 981 16.81 -2.83 -12.68
N CYS A 982 15.87 -2.18 -13.39
CA CYS A 982 15.56 -2.46 -14.79
C CYS A 982 16.38 -1.59 -15.76
N GLN A 983 17.27 -2.19 -16.54
CA GLN A 983 18.03 -1.52 -17.62
C GLN A 983 17.86 -2.19 -19.00
N ILE A 984 17.05 -3.25 -19.07
CA ILE A 984 16.96 -4.12 -20.26
C ILE A 984 15.92 -3.57 -21.25
N SER A 985 14.86 -2.93 -20.75
CA SER A 985 13.75 -2.41 -21.55
C SER A 985 13.45 -0.95 -21.19
N PRO A 986 13.64 0.00 -22.13
CA PRO A 986 13.24 1.40 -21.93
C PRO A 986 11.75 1.56 -21.60
N ILE A 987 10.90 0.66 -22.10
CA ILE A 987 9.46 0.69 -21.83
C ILE A 987 9.19 0.39 -20.35
N LEU A 988 9.83 -0.65 -19.82
CA LEU A 988 9.61 -1.06 -18.43
C LEU A 988 10.19 -0.06 -17.43
N GLU A 989 11.34 0.54 -17.77
CA GLU A 989 11.91 1.65 -17.00
C GLU A 989 10.96 2.86 -16.92
N VAL A 990 10.33 3.24 -18.04
CA VAL A 990 9.30 4.30 -18.07
C VAL A 990 8.08 3.93 -17.21
N VAL A 991 7.66 2.65 -17.22
CA VAL A 991 6.56 2.18 -16.37
C VAL A 991 6.92 2.28 -14.88
N LEU A 992 8.11 1.82 -14.47
CA LEU A 992 8.56 1.91 -13.08
C LEU A 992 8.73 3.36 -12.63
N LEU A 993 9.22 4.23 -13.50
CA LEU A 993 9.30 5.67 -13.22
C LEU A 993 7.90 6.28 -13.08
N GLY A 994 6.95 5.90 -13.94
CA GLY A 994 5.55 6.33 -13.83
C GLY A 994 4.90 5.91 -12.51
N LEU A 995 5.15 4.67 -12.07
CA LEU A 995 4.72 4.18 -10.76
C LEU A 995 5.37 4.98 -9.62
N HIS A 996 6.67 5.30 -9.72
CA HIS A 996 7.36 6.15 -8.75
C HIS A 996 6.72 7.55 -8.66
N PHE A 997 6.36 8.17 -9.78
CA PHE A 997 5.64 9.45 -9.78
C PHE A 997 4.28 9.37 -9.08
N PHE A 998 3.53 8.29 -9.32
CA PHE A 998 2.23 8.08 -8.68
C PHE A 998 2.36 7.86 -7.17
N ASP A 999 3.32 7.03 -6.76
CA ASP A 999 3.60 6.75 -5.34
C ASP A 999 4.14 8.00 -4.63
N TYR A 1000 4.99 8.81 -5.28
CA TYR A 1000 5.43 10.11 -4.75
C TYR A 1000 4.25 11.03 -4.45
N LEU A 1001 3.32 11.19 -5.40
CA LEU A 1001 2.14 12.04 -5.22
C LEU A 1001 1.19 11.50 -4.14
N SER A 1002 1.24 10.19 -3.87
CA SER A 1002 0.37 9.51 -2.90
C SER A 1002 0.95 9.44 -1.49
N TYR A 1003 2.28 9.36 -1.35
CA TYR A 1003 2.98 9.19 -0.08
C TYR A 1003 3.63 10.48 0.42
N VAL A 1004 4.16 11.31 -0.47
CA VAL A 1004 4.75 12.61 -0.13
C VAL A 1004 4.13 13.70 -1.02
N PRO A 1005 2.82 13.95 -0.89
CA PRO A 1005 2.18 15.00 -1.67
C PRO A 1005 2.80 16.37 -1.37
N PRO A 1006 2.56 17.36 -2.25
CA PRO A 1006 3.01 18.74 -2.06
C PRO A 1006 2.56 19.35 -0.74
N THR A 1007 3.32 20.32 -0.24
CA THR A 1007 3.02 20.93 1.04
C THR A 1007 1.84 21.90 0.99
N GLY A 1008 1.01 21.95 2.04
CA GLY A 1008 -0.12 22.89 2.13
C GLY A 1008 -1.38 22.46 1.37
N SER A 1009 -2.06 23.42 0.75
CA SER A 1009 -3.24 23.18 -0.10
C SER A 1009 -2.83 23.26 -1.56
N CYS A 1010 -3.11 22.22 -2.34
CA CYS A 1010 -2.90 22.23 -3.79
C CYS A 1010 -3.62 21.03 -4.44
N GLY A 1011 -4.18 21.27 -5.62
CA GLY A 1011 -4.84 20.26 -6.44
C GLY A 1011 -4.30 20.18 -7.85
N LEU A 1012 -4.41 18.99 -8.43
CA LEU A 1012 -4.09 18.66 -9.82
C LEU A 1012 -5.34 18.05 -10.48
N GLU A 1013 -5.73 18.62 -11.62
CA GLU A 1013 -6.87 18.21 -12.41
C GLU A 1013 -6.36 17.77 -13.78
N ALA A 1014 -6.57 16.50 -14.13
CA ALA A 1014 -6.30 15.93 -15.44
C ALA A 1014 -7.63 15.54 -16.07
N TYR A 1015 -8.06 16.27 -17.09
CA TYR A 1015 -9.40 16.14 -17.62
C TYR A 1015 -9.45 16.14 -19.15
N LEU A 1016 -10.49 15.50 -19.66
CA LEU A 1016 -10.97 15.57 -21.03
C LEU A 1016 -12.33 16.28 -21.01
N GLU A 1017 -12.45 17.38 -21.74
CA GLU A 1017 -13.68 18.17 -21.84
C GLU A 1017 -14.16 18.23 -23.30
N PRO A 1018 -15.46 18.08 -23.57
CA PRO A 1018 -16.02 18.29 -24.90
C PRO A 1018 -15.80 19.72 -25.42
N ILE A 1019 -15.42 19.86 -26.70
CA ILE A 1019 -15.26 21.19 -27.34
C ILE A 1019 -16.62 21.92 -27.45
N SER A 1020 -17.67 21.16 -27.82
CA SER A 1020 -19.04 21.64 -28.00
C SER A 1020 -19.90 21.36 -26.76
N SER A 1021 -20.94 22.15 -26.54
CA SER A 1021 -21.96 21.86 -25.51
C SER A 1021 -22.96 20.79 -25.94
N PHE A 1022 -23.03 20.49 -27.25
CA PHE A 1022 -23.88 19.43 -27.81
C PHE A 1022 -23.08 18.15 -27.97
N SER A 1023 -23.72 17.00 -27.75
CA SER A 1023 -23.12 15.69 -27.96
C SER A 1023 -22.84 15.43 -29.44
N SER A 1024 -21.65 14.90 -29.74
CA SER A 1024 -21.31 14.32 -31.04
C SER A 1024 -21.12 12.81 -30.91
N GLU A 1025 -21.49 12.12 -31.97
CA GLU A 1025 -21.15 10.74 -32.19
C GLU A 1025 -19.80 10.67 -32.91
N ILE A 1026 -18.83 10.00 -32.30
CA ILE A 1026 -17.55 9.66 -32.91
C ILE A 1026 -17.63 8.20 -33.32
N LYS A 1027 -17.81 7.96 -34.62
CA LYS A 1027 -18.00 6.63 -35.19
C LYS A 1027 -16.74 6.18 -35.92
N PHE A 1028 -16.17 5.06 -35.47
CA PHE A 1028 -15.16 4.31 -36.19
C PHE A 1028 -15.81 3.16 -36.96
N GLU A 1029 -15.53 3.05 -38.25
CA GLU A 1029 -16.08 2.02 -39.13
C GLU A 1029 -14.94 1.30 -39.83
N TYR A 1030 -15.04 -0.03 -39.89
CA TYR A 1030 -14.18 -0.89 -40.67
C TYR A 1030 -15.00 -1.62 -41.73
N MET A 1031 -14.48 -1.61 -42.95
CA MET A 1031 -15.04 -2.37 -44.05
C MET A 1031 -13.93 -2.94 -44.92
N LEU A 1032 -14.13 -4.16 -45.40
CA LEU A 1032 -13.28 -4.78 -46.42
C LEU A 1032 -13.95 -4.62 -47.78
N ARG A 1033 -13.27 -3.98 -48.73
CA ARG A 1033 -13.76 -3.82 -50.11
C ARG A 1033 -12.70 -4.32 -51.07
N ASP A 1034 -12.97 -5.44 -51.75
CA ASP A 1034 -12.01 -6.18 -52.56
C ASP A 1034 -10.73 -6.55 -51.76
N LYS A 1035 -9.59 -5.90 -52.06
CA LYS A 1035 -8.30 -6.05 -51.34
C LYS A 1035 -7.95 -4.87 -50.42
N HIS A 1036 -8.83 -3.87 -50.30
CA HIS A 1036 -8.58 -2.66 -49.53
C HIS A 1036 -9.29 -2.75 -48.18
N HIS A 1037 -8.51 -2.66 -47.10
CA HIS A 1037 -9.00 -2.42 -45.76
C HIS A 1037 -9.31 -0.93 -45.61
N MET A 1038 -10.58 -0.59 -45.43
CA MET A 1038 -11.03 0.78 -45.28
C MET A 1038 -11.40 1.03 -43.82
N PHE A 1039 -10.79 2.05 -43.23
CA PHE A 1039 -11.10 2.54 -41.90
C PHE A 1039 -11.65 3.96 -42.03
N ALA A 1040 -12.81 4.23 -41.44
CA ALA A 1040 -13.37 5.57 -41.37
C ALA A 1040 -13.51 5.99 -39.90
N LEU A 1041 -13.09 7.21 -39.57
CA LEU A 1041 -13.38 7.85 -38.29
C LEU A 1041 -14.18 9.11 -38.58
N THR A 1042 -15.47 9.06 -38.29
CA THR A 1042 -16.44 10.11 -38.59
C THR A 1042 -16.92 10.75 -37.30
N ARG A 1043 -16.83 12.08 -37.22
CA ARG A 1043 -17.46 12.87 -36.15
C ARG A 1043 -18.73 13.51 -36.70
N LYS A 1044 -19.86 13.20 -36.08
CA LYS A 1044 -21.19 13.69 -36.46
C LYS A 1044 -21.87 14.36 -35.27
N SER A 1045 -22.44 15.55 -35.47
CA SER A 1045 -23.28 16.18 -34.45
C SER A 1045 -24.58 15.38 -34.28
N ILE A 1046 -24.96 14.99 -33.05
CA ILE A 1046 -26.18 14.22 -32.80
C ILE A 1046 -27.42 15.08 -33.07
N THR A 1047 -27.35 16.40 -32.80
CA THR A 1047 -28.49 17.32 -32.95
C THR A 1047 -28.72 17.80 -34.38
N GLN A 1048 -27.65 18.04 -35.14
CA GLN A 1048 -27.73 18.56 -36.51
C GLN A 1048 -27.59 17.47 -37.58
N ALA A 1049 -27.16 16.26 -37.19
CA ALA A 1049 -26.85 15.15 -38.09
C ALA A 1049 -25.83 15.44 -39.20
N GLU A 1050 -25.07 16.55 -39.08
CA GLU A 1050 -24.02 16.93 -40.03
C GLU A 1050 -22.66 16.31 -39.65
N ILE A 1051 -21.89 15.91 -40.66
CA ILE A 1051 -20.53 15.40 -40.51
C ILE A 1051 -19.58 16.59 -40.36
N MET A 1052 -19.04 16.76 -39.17
CA MET A 1052 -18.13 17.87 -38.85
C MET A 1052 -16.72 17.59 -39.38
N ARG A 1053 -16.24 16.35 -39.16
CA ARG A 1053 -14.92 15.88 -39.57
C ARG A 1053 -14.97 14.39 -39.91
N GLN A 1054 -14.15 13.98 -40.88
CA GLN A 1054 -14.03 12.58 -41.26
C GLN A 1054 -12.60 12.27 -41.69
N TRP A 1055 -12.05 11.19 -41.15
CA TRP A 1055 -10.85 10.54 -41.64
C TRP A 1055 -11.24 9.26 -42.37
N ASN A 1056 -10.65 9.02 -43.53
CA ASN A 1056 -10.75 7.74 -44.23
C ASN A 1056 -9.35 7.24 -44.54
N VAL A 1057 -9.02 6.03 -44.12
CA VAL A 1057 -7.74 5.36 -44.37
C VAL A 1057 -8.01 4.10 -45.16
N ALA A 1058 -7.49 4.04 -46.38
CA ALA A 1058 -7.49 2.85 -47.22
C ALA A 1058 -6.11 2.20 -47.14
N VAL A 1059 -6.04 0.93 -46.76
CA VAL A 1059 -4.81 0.13 -46.73
C VAL A 1059 -4.98 -1.02 -47.71
N ALA A 1060 -4.07 -1.13 -48.69
CA ALA A 1060 -3.95 -2.28 -49.56
C ALA A 1060 -2.57 -2.90 -49.39
N TYR A 1061 -2.55 -4.22 -49.31
CA TYR A 1061 -1.33 -5.01 -49.27
C TYR A 1061 -1.39 -6.01 -50.41
N ASP A 1062 -0.46 -5.90 -51.35
CA ASP A 1062 -0.37 -6.78 -52.51
C ASP A 1062 0.99 -7.48 -52.52
N VAL A 1063 0.96 -8.82 -52.53
CA VAL A 1063 2.15 -9.64 -52.78
C VAL A 1063 2.34 -9.69 -54.30
N THR A 1064 3.31 -8.93 -54.81
CA THR A 1064 3.58 -8.82 -56.26
C THR A 1064 4.38 -10.02 -56.78
N SER A 1065 5.20 -10.64 -55.92
CA SER A 1065 5.85 -11.94 -56.15
C SER A 1065 6.17 -12.62 -54.81
N TRP A 1066 6.66 -13.86 -54.83
CA TRP A 1066 7.16 -14.54 -53.62
C TRP A 1066 8.33 -13.80 -52.91
N LEU A 1067 8.99 -12.84 -53.58
CA LEU A 1067 10.12 -12.05 -53.09
C LEU A 1067 9.80 -10.57 -52.91
N SER A 1068 8.61 -10.12 -53.32
CA SER A 1068 8.28 -8.71 -53.36
C SER A 1068 6.84 -8.44 -52.95
N ASP A 1069 6.67 -7.43 -52.10
CA ASP A 1069 5.38 -7.00 -51.61
C ASP A 1069 5.29 -5.48 -51.56
N THR A 1070 4.08 -4.99 -51.78
CA THR A 1070 3.76 -3.57 -51.86
C THR A 1070 2.67 -3.25 -50.85
N LEU A 1071 2.94 -2.27 -49.98
CA LEU A 1071 1.98 -1.69 -49.05
C LEU A 1071 1.57 -0.30 -49.52
N LYS A 1072 0.27 -0.10 -49.74
CA LYS A 1072 -0.32 1.18 -50.13
C LYS A 1072 -1.27 1.66 -49.05
N ILE A 1073 -0.97 2.81 -48.44
CA ILE A 1073 -1.84 3.49 -47.48
C ILE A 1073 -2.26 4.81 -48.09
N LYS A 1074 -3.56 5.08 -48.15
CA LYS A 1074 -4.12 6.38 -48.50
C LYS A 1074 -5.01 6.87 -47.38
N ALA A 1075 -4.58 7.91 -46.67
CA ALA A 1075 -5.36 8.60 -45.67
C ALA A 1075 -5.90 9.94 -46.21
N THR A 1076 -7.16 10.24 -45.94
CA THR A 1076 -7.78 11.53 -46.28
C THR A 1076 -8.51 12.10 -45.07
N ARG A 1077 -8.29 13.38 -44.77
CA ARG A 1077 -9.01 14.14 -43.74
C ARG A 1077 -9.86 15.22 -44.40
N SER A 1078 -11.17 15.17 -44.18
CA SER A 1078 -12.13 16.20 -44.59
C SER A 1078 -12.79 16.84 -43.37
N ALA A 1079 -12.97 18.15 -43.41
CA ALA A 1079 -13.68 18.93 -42.40
C ALA A 1079 -14.59 19.97 -43.09
N LEU A 1080 -15.69 20.33 -42.45
CA LEU A 1080 -16.65 21.30 -42.99
C LEU A 1080 -15.97 22.65 -43.28
N GLY A 1081 -15.94 23.10 -44.54
CA GLY A 1081 -15.33 24.37 -44.96
C GLY A 1081 -13.81 24.36 -45.17
N GLU A 1082 -13.11 23.23 -44.96
CA GLU A 1082 -11.66 23.10 -45.17
C GLU A 1082 -11.31 22.30 -46.44
N ARG A 1083 -10.12 22.52 -47.02
CA ARG A 1083 -9.56 21.66 -48.08
C ARG A 1083 -9.16 20.29 -47.51
N VAL A 1084 -9.33 19.23 -48.31
CA VAL A 1084 -9.05 17.85 -47.89
C VAL A 1084 -7.54 17.61 -47.80
N LEU A 1085 -7.04 17.23 -46.63
CA LEU A 1085 -5.66 16.76 -46.49
C LEU A 1085 -5.58 15.32 -46.99
N LYS A 1086 -4.63 15.03 -47.89
CA LYS A 1086 -4.32 13.68 -48.35
C LYS A 1086 -2.92 13.29 -47.92
N VAL A 1087 -2.76 12.04 -47.50
CA VAL A 1087 -1.47 11.41 -47.22
C VAL A 1087 -1.48 10.05 -47.92
N CYS A 1088 -0.51 9.81 -48.80
CA CYS A 1088 -0.28 8.53 -49.44
C CYS A 1088 1.08 7.99 -49.00
N ILE A 1089 1.13 6.72 -48.61
CA ILE A 1089 2.36 5.99 -48.31
C ILE A 1089 2.38 4.77 -49.23
N GLU A 1090 3.43 4.61 -50.01
CA GLU A 1090 3.69 3.44 -50.85
C GLU A 1090 5.03 2.86 -50.42
N GLY A 1091 5.02 1.62 -49.95
CA GLY A 1091 6.21 0.90 -49.52
C GLY A 1091 6.37 -0.35 -50.37
N ASP A 1092 7.44 -0.40 -51.15
CA ASP A 1092 7.84 -1.59 -51.91
C ASP A 1092 9.00 -2.26 -51.20
N ARG A 1093 8.86 -3.55 -50.93
CA ARG A 1093 9.95 -4.36 -50.39
C ARG A 1093 10.30 -5.45 -51.39
N VAL A 1094 11.60 -5.61 -51.60
CA VAL A 1094 12.19 -6.71 -52.36
C VAL A 1094 13.19 -7.40 -51.46
N THR A 1095 12.84 -8.62 -51.03
CA THR A 1095 13.73 -9.48 -50.26
C THR A 1095 14.19 -10.63 -51.13
N PRO A 1096 15.50 -10.79 -51.37
CA PRO A 1096 16.00 -11.97 -52.04
C PRO A 1096 15.86 -13.20 -51.14
N TRP A 1097 15.28 -14.27 -51.67
CA TRP A 1097 15.16 -15.56 -51.00
C TRP A 1097 15.68 -16.64 -51.94
N ASP A 1098 16.54 -17.51 -51.42
CA ASP A 1098 17.03 -18.70 -52.11
C ASP A 1098 16.50 -19.94 -51.39
N TRP A 1099 16.10 -20.98 -52.13
CA TRP A 1099 15.61 -22.25 -51.54
C TRP A 1099 16.75 -23.08 -50.93
N ASP A 1100 18.00 -22.70 -51.18
CA ASP A 1100 19.19 -23.28 -50.59
C ASP A 1100 19.49 -22.66 -49.21
N PHE A 1101 18.86 -23.21 -48.17
CA PHE A 1101 19.02 -22.81 -46.76
C PHE A 1101 20.46 -22.96 -46.22
N LEU A 1102 21.35 -23.58 -47.00
CA LEU A 1102 22.77 -23.75 -46.70
C LEU A 1102 23.64 -23.13 -47.80
N SER A 1103 23.09 -22.20 -48.57
CA SER A 1103 23.84 -21.49 -49.59
C SER A 1103 25.00 -20.76 -48.94
N THR A 1104 26.22 -21.12 -49.32
CA THR A 1104 27.44 -20.38 -48.98
C THR A 1104 27.70 -19.26 -49.97
N LYS A 1105 26.77 -18.99 -50.89
CA LYS A 1105 26.88 -17.87 -51.82
C LYS A 1105 26.43 -16.59 -51.13
N PRO A 1106 27.04 -15.45 -51.47
CA PRO A 1106 26.54 -14.16 -51.02
C PRO A 1106 25.08 -13.98 -51.44
N SER A 1107 24.18 -13.69 -50.49
CA SER A 1107 22.82 -13.26 -50.80
C SER A 1107 22.80 -11.96 -51.61
N ASP A 1108 21.83 -11.87 -52.50
CA ASP A 1108 21.59 -10.66 -53.29
C ASP A 1108 21.21 -9.47 -52.39
N PRO A 1109 21.32 -8.22 -52.89
CA PRO A 1109 20.91 -7.05 -52.14
C PRO A 1109 19.40 -7.05 -51.86
N ALA A 1110 19.02 -6.66 -50.64
CA ALA A 1110 17.64 -6.38 -50.30
C ALA A 1110 17.35 -4.88 -50.43
N GLU A 1111 16.17 -4.54 -50.94
CA GLU A 1111 15.76 -3.16 -51.17
C GLU A 1111 14.38 -2.89 -50.55
N VAL A 1112 14.25 -1.76 -49.86
CA VAL A 1112 12.98 -1.24 -49.37
C VAL A 1112 12.87 0.21 -49.82
N LYS A 1113 11.88 0.49 -50.68
CA LYS A 1113 11.55 1.83 -51.16
C LYS A 1113 10.28 2.30 -50.47
N LEU A 1114 10.35 3.42 -49.77
CA LEU A 1114 9.22 4.03 -49.09
C LEU A 1114 8.99 5.43 -49.65
N GLN A 1115 7.83 5.65 -50.26
CA GLN A 1115 7.40 6.93 -50.78
C GLN A 1115 6.22 7.46 -49.96
N ILE A 1116 6.38 8.64 -49.36
CA ILE A 1116 5.36 9.34 -48.59
C ILE A 1116 5.04 10.65 -49.32
N VAL A 1117 3.78 10.89 -49.65
CA VAL A 1117 3.31 12.11 -50.32
C VAL A 1117 2.12 12.69 -49.55
N TRP A 1118 2.18 13.98 -49.19
CA TRP A 1118 1.09 14.64 -48.49
C TRP A 1118 0.82 16.06 -48.98
N GLY A 1119 -0.44 16.49 -48.91
CA GLY A 1119 -0.83 17.84 -49.31
C GLY A 1119 -2.33 18.08 -49.27
N LEU A 1120 -2.72 19.34 -49.43
CA LEU A 1120 -4.12 19.77 -49.48
C LEU A 1120 -4.69 19.61 -50.90
N ALA A 1121 -5.95 19.15 -51.00
CA ALA A 1121 -6.66 18.94 -52.26
C ALA A 1121 -8.14 19.34 -52.14
N ASP A 1122 -8.79 19.66 -53.26
CA ASP A 1122 -10.21 20.06 -53.26
C ASP A 1122 -11.18 18.87 -53.15
N THR A 1123 -10.73 17.65 -53.47
CA THR A 1123 -11.56 16.43 -53.39
C THR A 1123 -10.78 15.27 -52.78
N ALA A 1124 -11.46 14.32 -52.11
CA ALA A 1124 -10.84 13.10 -51.57
C ALA A 1124 -10.42 12.08 -52.66
N LYS A 1125 -11.01 12.17 -53.86
CA LYS A 1125 -10.70 11.30 -55.01
C LYS A 1125 -9.42 11.76 -55.73
N GLY A 1126 -8.76 10.84 -56.45
CA GLY A 1126 -7.53 11.12 -57.20
C GLY A 1126 -6.21 10.86 -56.43
N LYS A 1127 -5.08 11.15 -57.09
CA LYS A 1127 -3.70 10.96 -56.58
C LYS A 1127 -3.34 11.95 -55.47
N CYS A 1128 -2.38 11.59 -54.61
CA CYS A 1128 -1.80 12.51 -53.63
C CYS A 1128 -0.75 13.38 -54.31
N ASN A 1129 -0.84 14.69 -54.07
CA ASN A 1129 0.09 15.70 -54.58
C ASN A 1129 0.47 16.64 -53.42
N GLY A 1130 1.67 17.21 -53.45
CA GLY A 1130 2.15 18.14 -52.43
C GLY A 1130 3.61 17.88 -52.06
N SER A 1131 3.93 17.93 -50.77
CA SER A 1131 5.24 17.56 -50.24
C SER A 1131 5.45 16.05 -50.38
N SER A 1132 6.69 15.65 -50.67
CA SER A 1132 7.06 14.24 -50.82
C SER A 1132 8.35 13.91 -50.09
N LEU A 1133 8.45 12.67 -49.62
CA LEU A 1133 9.61 12.08 -48.99
C LEU A 1133 9.78 10.67 -49.57
N SER A 1134 10.89 10.40 -50.22
CA SER A 1134 11.26 9.07 -50.68
C SER A 1134 12.48 8.58 -49.91
N ILE A 1135 12.39 7.39 -49.35
CA ILE A 1135 13.45 6.72 -48.61
C ILE A 1135 13.75 5.42 -49.34
N ASP A 1136 14.97 5.30 -49.83
CA ASP A 1136 15.48 4.09 -50.46
C ASP A 1136 16.52 3.45 -49.52
N PHE A 1137 16.14 2.31 -48.97
CA PHE A 1137 16.98 1.51 -48.08
C PHE A 1137 17.50 0.29 -48.84
N THR A 1138 18.80 0.24 -49.07
CA THR A 1138 19.48 -0.89 -49.70
C THR A 1138 20.41 -1.56 -48.70
N ALA A 1139 20.32 -2.87 -48.59
CA ALA A 1139 21.19 -3.70 -47.79
C ALA A 1139 21.94 -4.67 -48.70
N GLU A 1140 23.26 -4.77 -48.55
CA GLU A 1140 24.09 -5.68 -49.32
C GLU A 1140 25.20 -6.30 -48.45
N ILE A 1141 25.87 -7.31 -49.00
CA ILE A 1141 27.01 -7.96 -48.37
C ILE A 1141 28.24 -7.07 -48.53
N THR A 1142 29.03 -6.95 -47.46
CA THR A 1142 30.27 -6.17 -47.50
C THR A 1142 31.34 -6.86 -48.34
N SER A 1143 32.21 -6.07 -48.97
CA SER A 1143 33.39 -6.59 -49.67
C SER A 1143 34.33 -7.35 -48.74
N ASP A 1144 34.35 -7.03 -47.45
CA ASP A 1144 35.16 -7.73 -46.44
C ASP A 1144 34.57 -9.09 -46.05
N GLN A 1145 33.24 -9.23 -45.93
CA GLN A 1145 32.58 -10.54 -45.79
C GLN A 1145 32.95 -11.49 -46.94
N ILE A 1146 32.95 -10.98 -48.18
CA ILE A 1146 33.32 -11.77 -49.37
C ILE A 1146 34.81 -12.13 -49.37
N LYS A 1147 35.67 -11.29 -48.80
CA LYS A 1147 37.10 -11.61 -48.65
C LYS A 1147 37.33 -12.63 -47.54
N GLU A 1148 36.60 -12.51 -46.43
CA GLU A 1148 36.72 -13.38 -45.27
C GLU A 1148 36.21 -14.79 -45.56
N SER A 1149 35.12 -14.92 -46.33
CA SER A 1149 34.63 -16.22 -46.78
C SER A 1149 35.60 -16.99 -47.69
N LYS A 1150 36.59 -16.29 -48.27
CA LYS A 1150 37.66 -16.90 -49.08
C LYS A 1150 38.91 -17.25 -48.25
N LYS A 1151 38.97 -16.89 -46.97
CA LYS A 1151 40.11 -17.21 -46.09
C LYS A 1151 39.94 -18.62 -45.52
N ASN A 1152 41.06 -19.26 -45.21
CA ASN A 1152 41.08 -20.60 -44.64
C ASN A 1152 40.79 -20.59 -43.12
N VAL A 1153 39.59 -20.12 -42.73
CA VAL A 1153 39.16 -19.90 -41.34
C VAL A 1153 37.75 -20.46 -41.14
N TRP A 1154 37.48 -21.00 -39.95
CA TRP A 1154 36.14 -21.49 -39.59
C TRP A 1154 35.14 -20.32 -39.57
N PRO A 1155 33.91 -20.46 -40.11
CA PRO A 1155 33.28 -21.71 -40.56
C PRO A 1155 33.51 -22.08 -42.04
N TYR A 1156 34.11 -21.20 -42.84
CA TYR A 1156 34.18 -21.32 -44.30
C TYR A 1156 35.08 -22.46 -44.79
N ASN A 1157 36.27 -22.61 -44.23
CA ASN A 1157 37.21 -23.66 -44.66
C ASN A 1157 36.67 -25.07 -44.44
N GLU A 1158 36.11 -25.30 -43.26
CA GLU A 1158 35.54 -26.57 -42.85
C GLU A 1158 34.30 -26.88 -43.70
N CYS A 1159 33.44 -25.89 -43.96
CA CYS A 1159 32.33 -26.09 -44.89
C CYS A 1159 32.83 -26.39 -46.32
N HIS A 1160 33.85 -25.68 -46.83
CA HIS A 1160 34.41 -25.95 -48.16
C HIS A 1160 34.96 -27.37 -48.27
N MET A 1161 35.70 -27.87 -47.26
CA MET A 1161 36.18 -29.26 -47.23
C MET A 1161 35.03 -30.27 -47.20
N GLN A 1162 34.01 -30.02 -46.36
CA GLN A 1162 32.87 -30.92 -46.21
C GLN A 1162 31.95 -30.95 -47.45
N THR A 1163 31.98 -29.90 -48.27
CA THR A 1163 31.21 -29.76 -49.51
C THR A 1163 32.00 -30.24 -50.73
N GLN A 1164 33.32 -30.45 -50.59
CA GLN A 1164 34.21 -30.84 -51.70
C GLN A 1164 33.80 -32.20 -52.29
N GLY A 1165 33.52 -32.23 -53.60
CA GLY A 1165 33.09 -33.43 -54.31
C GLY A 1165 31.61 -33.81 -54.15
N LYS A 1166 30.81 -32.99 -53.45
CA LYS A 1166 29.35 -33.18 -53.30
C LYS A 1166 28.58 -32.19 -54.17
N SER A 1167 27.40 -32.59 -54.66
CA SER A 1167 26.52 -31.74 -55.47
C SER A 1167 25.63 -30.79 -54.66
N PHE A 1168 25.71 -30.84 -53.32
CA PHE A 1168 24.92 -30.03 -52.40
C PHE A 1168 25.74 -29.68 -51.15
N THR A 1169 25.41 -28.57 -50.49
CA THR A 1169 26.02 -28.19 -49.21
C THR A 1169 25.44 -29.05 -48.08
N PRO A 1170 26.26 -29.83 -47.35
CA PRO A 1170 25.75 -30.70 -46.29
C PRO A 1170 25.28 -29.89 -45.08
N PHE A 1171 24.21 -30.34 -44.42
CA PHE A 1171 23.68 -29.72 -43.19
C PHE A 1171 24.60 -30.03 -41.99
N THR A 1172 25.66 -29.25 -41.87
CA THR A 1172 26.66 -29.31 -40.81
C THR A 1172 26.76 -27.96 -40.12
N GLU A 1173 27.24 -27.93 -38.86
CA GLU A 1173 27.38 -26.68 -38.09
C GLU A 1173 28.21 -25.64 -38.85
N ALA A 1174 29.35 -26.07 -39.43
CA ALA A 1174 30.19 -25.21 -40.25
C ALA A 1174 29.47 -24.67 -41.49
N CYS A 1175 28.74 -25.50 -42.24
CA CYS A 1175 28.04 -25.01 -43.42
C CYS A 1175 26.81 -24.15 -43.11
N TYR A 1176 26.14 -24.41 -42.00
CA TYR A 1176 25.06 -23.58 -41.51
C TYR A 1176 25.58 -22.19 -41.10
N ASP A 1177 26.65 -22.11 -40.31
CA ASP A 1177 27.23 -20.83 -39.90
C ASP A 1177 27.86 -20.08 -41.08
N ALA A 1178 28.50 -20.78 -42.03
CA ALA A 1178 28.96 -20.17 -43.26
C ALA A 1178 27.80 -19.61 -44.09
N SER A 1179 26.69 -20.33 -44.22
CA SER A 1179 25.50 -19.84 -44.92
C SER A 1179 24.87 -18.64 -44.22
N LYS A 1180 24.73 -18.67 -42.90
CA LYS A 1180 24.24 -17.56 -42.08
C LYS A 1180 25.08 -16.29 -42.24
N GLU A 1181 26.41 -16.42 -42.22
CA GLU A 1181 27.30 -15.27 -42.42
C GLU A 1181 27.16 -14.68 -43.83
N MET A 1182 26.96 -15.53 -44.84
CA MET A 1182 26.78 -15.14 -46.25
C MET A 1182 25.35 -14.73 -46.59
N SER A 1183 24.37 -14.98 -45.73
CA SER A 1183 23.00 -14.48 -45.85
C SER A 1183 22.74 -13.22 -45.03
N THR A 1184 23.68 -12.83 -44.16
CA THR A 1184 23.55 -11.63 -43.33
C THR A 1184 24.11 -10.40 -44.06
N LEU A 1185 23.23 -9.51 -44.52
CA LEU A 1185 23.60 -8.24 -45.15
C LEU A 1185 24.17 -7.28 -44.08
N ARG A 1186 25.39 -6.75 -44.25
CA ARG A 1186 26.06 -5.85 -43.27
C ARG A 1186 26.38 -4.45 -43.79
N LYS A 1187 26.22 -4.22 -45.10
CA LYS A 1187 26.39 -2.89 -45.70
C LYS A 1187 25.02 -2.30 -45.95
N TYR A 1188 24.69 -1.23 -45.24
CA TYR A 1188 23.42 -0.53 -45.38
C TYR A 1188 23.65 0.83 -46.00
N LYS A 1189 22.87 1.17 -47.01
CA LYS A 1189 22.83 2.50 -47.61
C LYS A 1189 21.40 3.01 -47.55
N VAL A 1190 21.23 4.19 -46.95
CA VAL A 1190 19.95 4.89 -46.88
C VAL A 1190 20.07 6.15 -47.72
N SER A 1191 19.23 6.28 -48.73
CA SER A 1191 19.13 7.48 -49.54
C SER A 1191 17.78 8.13 -49.27
N ILE A 1192 17.77 9.38 -48.82
CA ILE A 1192 16.54 10.13 -48.52
C ILE A 1192 16.46 11.30 -49.49
N THR A 1193 15.38 11.37 -50.28
CA THR A 1193 15.08 12.50 -51.14
C THR A 1193 13.75 13.14 -50.71
N HIS A 1194 13.66 14.46 -50.74
CA HIS A 1194 12.47 15.18 -50.29
C HIS A 1194 12.17 16.39 -51.19
N GLU A 1195 10.90 16.74 -51.31
CA GLU A 1195 10.43 17.92 -52.03
C GLU A 1195 9.43 18.70 -51.17
N ASN A 1196 9.63 20.03 -51.04
CA ASN A 1196 8.76 20.94 -50.30
C ASN A 1196 8.51 20.57 -48.81
N VAL A 1197 9.55 20.18 -48.06
CA VAL A 1197 9.48 19.86 -46.61
C VAL A 1197 10.11 20.98 -45.78
N LEU A 1198 9.45 21.44 -44.70
CA LEU A 1198 9.97 22.44 -43.75
C LEU A 1198 11.12 21.85 -42.92
N ILE A 1199 12.24 22.58 -42.82
CA ILE A 1199 13.52 22.15 -42.23
C ILE A 1199 13.41 21.74 -40.74
N ASP A 1200 12.47 22.31 -39.98
CA ASP A 1200 12.31 22.03 -38.54
C ASP A 1200 11.83 20.60 -38.23
N LEU A 1201 11.14 19.94 -39.17
CA LEU A 1201 10.68 18.55 -39.02
C LEU A 1201 11.82 17.52 -39.15
N LEU A 1202 12.93 17.87 -39.80
CA LEU A 1202 14.11 17.00 -39.94
C LEU A 1202 14.99 17.01 -38.69
N PHE A 1203 14.92 18.05 -37.84
CA PHE A 1203 15.73 18.15 -36.62
C PHE A 1203 15.22 17.23 -35.49
N LEU A 1204 13.90 17.00 -35.40
CA LEU A 1204 13.29 16.15 -34.36
C LEU A 1204 13.66 14.66 -34.49
N SER A 1205 13.98 14.17 -35.68
CA SER A 1205 14.38 12.78 -35.91
C SER A 1205 15.86 12.51 -35.64
N LEU A 1206 16.73 13.52 -35.74
CA LEU A 1206 18.18 13.41 -35.51
C LEU A 1206 18.58 13.61 -34.03
N VAL A 1207 17.82 14.41 -33.27
CA VAL A 1207 18.10 14.66 -31.83
C VAL A 1207 17.85 13.43 -30.95
N SER A 1208 16.97 12.51 -31.36
CA SER A 1208 16.69 11.27 -30.63
C SER A 1208 17.84 10.25 -30.65
N TYR A 1209 18.80 10.36 -31.58
CA TYR A 1209 19.93 9.44 -31.69
C TYR A 1209 21.14 9.86 -30.83
N ASN A 1210 21.34 11.16 -30.60
CA ASN A 1210 22.55 11.68 -29.92
C ASN A 1210 22.45 11.75 -28.37
N ARG A 1211 21.27 11.56 -27.76
CA ARG A 1211 21.13 11.56 -26.29
C ARG A 1211 21.38 10.20 -25.60
N ARG A 1212 21.65 9.12 -26.34
CA ARG A 1212 21.93 7.77 -25.78
C ARG A 1212 23.42 7.43 -25.61
N ARG A 1213 24.31 8.41 -25.70
CA ARG A 1213 25.74 8.27 -25.36
C ARG A 1213 26.16 9.35 -24.36
N TYR A 1214 25.60 9.31 -23.15
CA TYR A 1214 26.22 9.87 -21.93
C TYR A 1214 25.76 9.07 -20.73
#